data_AF-A0A2H4U7I3-F1
#
_entry.id   AF-A0A2H4U7I3-F1
#
_cell.length_a   1.000
_cell.length_b   1.000
_cell.length_c   1.000
_cell.angle_alpha   90.00
_cell.angle_beta   90.00
_cell.angle_gamma   90.00
#
_symmetry.space_group_name_H-M   'P 1'
#
loop_
_entity.id
_entity.type
_entity.pdbx_description
1 polymer ?
#
loop_
_entity_poly.entity_id
_entity_poly.type
_entity_poly.pdbx_seq_one_letter_code
_entity_poly.pdbx_strand_id
1 'polypeptide(L)'
;MWIDEFFELLYSKDSAKIEEAYELKNKKMPDFIYKYKSINSNGHTFDLLENGLIYLSNANNLNDLYEGEFFYDVEELFFNNFEPKIIGDFIKKAKLSDEEKERLSNSEKPYLELQKLIYETDPIVNTDIPFEEFNNLSLKIIFDALNKVFQDGNNISKENTYLTCFSEDFDVILMWSHYADSNTGICIKYNLKNYEDFLMRACYPIKYENGYDYTDELSNMKENMHKLMFDPYLRKETTWSYEKEWRILFNHEILLRSAIKIGEKYFLKLPKPSAIYLGKRIAAENKEKIIDICKKREISLYQMEKDTRKAKLYETEILKYSEKYWENELFIVESIKNKTCKSLIHNYFYYSKSIGDIKKGFSRIIDSFKNLNNNEIQFFLDELLFKNDVFPVLYPYYPNVLLFLIKLYDTKTFNYITTSDGLSVEKNLEKWIGYCFSSFYNKKLIRYLIFFERLFMRFYNRYVILSDKEKEIYELELPNYNLKNKYVTLIEEDMFDEFKLMHPFTTKDQKELIRINILNNIQTVIDLFYIDGKFDEDSCYEEYLKLKSVVEKIENNTELQYQEIFLNSERYLQIIYGCLFNKSCDIQLQYSGGVLIRNKHILQLMSSEDKSLLEILGKINYNHRISSFIFECCDELNLNYKQNIPINVNEKYFNPKNNPYTILDNNLV
;
A
#
# COMPACT_ATOMS: atom_id res chain seq x y z
N MET A 1 5.69 28.83 -1.98
CA MET A 1 5.73 28.96 -3.46
C MET A 1 5.75 27.63 -4.21
N TRP A 2 6.61 26.63 -3.90
CA TRP A 2 6.46 25.28 -4.49
C TRP A 2 5.86 24.25 -3.53
N ILE A 3 6.11 24.40 -2.21
CA ILE A 3 5.53 23.53 -1.18
C ILE A 3 4.00 23.67 -1.17
N ASP A 4 3.49 24.90 -1.25
CA ASP A 4 2.04 25.14 -1.30
C ASP A 4 1.41 24.48 -2.54
N GLU A 5 2.00 24.70 -3.71
CA GLU A 5 1.60 24.05 -4.97
C GLU A 5 1.63 22.53 -4.85
N PHE A 6 2.68 21.97 -4.24
CA PHE A 6 2.77 20.52 -3.99
C PHE A 6 1.60 20.00 -3.16
N PHE A 7 1.25 20.66 -2.05
CA PHE A 7 0.14 20.21 -1.18
C PHE A 7 -1.23 20.42 -1.82
N GLU A 8 -1.43 21.49 -2.58
CA GLU A 8 -2.65 21.70 -3.38
C GLU A 8 -2.84 20.58 -4.42
N LEU A 9 -1.78 20.22 -5.12
CA LEU A 9 -1.79 19.13 -6.10
C LEU A 9 -1.97 17.76 -5.42
N LEU A 10 -1.26 17.50 -4.31
CA LEU A 10 -1.30 16.23 -3.58
C LEU A 10 -2.68 15.88 -3.04
N TYR A 11 -3.45 16.89 -2.61
CA TYR A 11 -4.81 16.70 -2.09
C TYR A 11 -5.90 16.99 -3.12
N SER A 12 -5.52 17.12 -4.39
CA SER A 12 -6.48 17.20 -5.49
C SER A 12 -7.33 15.92 -5.58
N LYS A 13 -8.58 16.08 -6.05
CA LYS A 13 -9.44 14.94 -6.42
C LYS A 13 -9.05 14.32 -7.78
N ASP A 14 -8.23 15.02 -8.56
CA ASP A 14 -7.73 14.61 -9.86
C ASP A 14 -6.39 13.86 -9.72
N SER A 15 -6.34 12.61 -10.17
CA SER A 15 -5.14 11.77 -10.10
C SER A 15 -3.98 12.30 -10.95
N ALA A 16 -4.25 12.99 -12.07
CA ALA A 16 -3.19 13.58 -12.88
C ALA A 16 -2.44 14.66 -12.09
N LYS A 17 -3.17 15.49 -11.36
CA LYS A 17 -2.59 16.50 -10.45
C LYS A 17 -1.79 15.86 -9.32
N ILE A 18 -2.23 14.71 -8.79
CA ILE A 18 -1.47 13.99 -7.78
C ILE A 18 -0.12 13.50 -8.35
N GLU A 19 -0.10 12.98 -9.58
CA GLU A 19 1.16 12.58 -10.23
C GLU A 19 2.05 13.81 -10.49
N GLU A 20 1.48 14.93 -10.95
CA GLU A 20 2.19 16.21 -11.05
C GLU A 20 2.79 16.64 -9.71
N ALA A 21 2.10 16.43 -8.59
CA ALA A 21 2.63 16.67 -7.25
C ALA A 21 3.89 15.83 -7.00
N TYR A 22 3.86 14.54 -7.32
CA TYR A 22 5.02 13.67 -7.16
C TYR A 22 6.18 14.07 -8.08
N GLU A 23 5.90 14.44 -9.33
CA GLU A 23 6.92 14.95 -10.27
C GLU A 23 7.55 16.25 -9.76
N LEU A 24 6.73 17.20 -9.30
CA LEU A 24 7.18 18.47 -8.71
C LEU A 24 8.06 18.22 -7.49
N LYS A 25 7.60 17.35 -6.58
CA LYS A 25 8.36 16.96 -5.38
C LYS A 25 9.69 16.32 -5.76
N ASN A 26 9.70 15.37 -6.67
CA ASN A 26 10.92 14.66 -7.09
C ASN A 26 11.93 15.62 -7.72
N LYS A 27 11.48 16.63 -8.47
CA LYS A 27 12.31 17.69 -9.04
C LYS A 27 12.89 18.64 -7.98
N LYS A 28 12.23 18.79 -6.84
CA LYS A 28 12.62 19.68 -5.73
C LYS A 28 13.33 18.96 -4.59
N MET A 29 13.32 17.63 -4.59
CA MET A 29 13.97 16.80 -3.57
C MET A 29 15.48 17.07 -3.55
N PRO A 30 16.08 17.32 -2.37
CA PRO A 30 17.49 17.60 -2.28
C PRO A 30 18.33 16.36 -2.62
N ASP A 31 19.51 16.59 -3.22
CA ASP A 31 20.50 15.53 -3.49
C ASP A 31 20.96 14.82 -2.21
N PHE A 32 20.91 15.52 -1.07
CA PHE A 32 21.34 15.02 0.23
C PHE A 32 20.32 15.31 1.31
N ILE A 33 20.15 14.36 2.21
CA ILE A 33 19.38 14.53 3.44
C ILE A 33 20.19 14.07 4.64
N TYR A 34 19.90 14.67 5.79
CA TYR A 34 20.70 14.55 6.99
C TYR A 34 19.87 14.09 8.19
N LYS A 35 20.40 13.15 8.98
CA LYS A 35 19.77 12.66 10.20
C LYS A 35 20.63 12.97 11.41
N TYR A 36 20.15 13.85 12.27
CA TYR A 36 20.74 14.11 13.58
C TYR A 36 20.34 12.99 14.56
N LYS A 37 21.29 12.51 15.35
CA LYS A 37 21.08 11.47 16.36
C LYS A 37 21.94 11.74 17.59
N SER A 38 21.32 11.61 18.76
CA SER A 38 22.05 11.41 20.01
C SER A 38 22.65 10.00 20.08
N ILE A 39 23.70 9.83 20.89
CA ILE A 39 24.24 8.50 21.19
C ILE A 39 23.76 8.14 22.59
N ASN A 40 22.71 7.32 22.65
CA ASN A 40 22.15 6.86 23.93
C ASN A 40 22.59 5.43 24.27
N SER A 41 22.34 5.03 25.51
CA SER A 41 22.66 3.70 26.05
C SER A 41 21.88 2.56 25.39
N ASN A 42 20.82 2.85 24.62
CA ASN A 42 19.95 1.85 24.01
C ASN A 42 20.54 1.26 22.71
N GLY A 43 21.70 1.71 22.26
CA GLY A 43 22.43 1.14 21.11
C GLY A 43 21.87 1.49 19.73
N HIS A 44 20.69 2.11 19.63
CA HIS A 44 19.99 2.38 18.36
C HIS A 44 20.81 3.14 17.32
N THR A 45 21.68 4.07 17.76
CA THR A 45 22.54 4.80 16.83
C THR A 45 23.63 3.90 16.26
N PHE A 46 24.23 3.02 17.06
CA PHE A 46 25.22 2.06 16.56
C PHE A 46 24.58 0.99 15.67
N ASP A 47 23.40 0.47 16.04
CA ASP A 47 22.65 -0.45 15.19
C ASP A 47 22.33 0.15 13.82
N LEU A 48 21.95 1.43 13.77
CA LEU A 48 21.73 2.17 12.53
C LEU A 48 23.02 2.26 11.71
N LEU A 49 24.15 2.60 12.34
CA LEU A 49 25.42 2.74 11.64
C LEU A 49 25.99 1.41 11.15
N GLU A 50 25.75 0.31 11.86
CA GLU A 50 26.23 -1.02 11.50
C GLU A 50 25.31 -1.70 10.48
N ASN A 51 24.01 -1.69 10.74
CA ASN A 51 23.01 -2.49 10.03
C ASN A 51 22.15 -1.65 9.09
N GLY A 52 22.26 -0.32 9.09
CA GLY A 52 21.45 0.57 8.24
C GLY A 52 19.96 0.59 8.61
N LEU A 53 19.60 0.12 9.80
CA LEU A 53 18.22 0.07 10.28
C LEU A 53 17.88 1.35 11.06
N ILE A 54 17.00 2.19 10.52
CA ILE A 54 16.49 3.37 11.23
C ILE A 54 15.22 3.02 11.97
N TYR A 55 15.17 3.35 13.25
CA TYR A 55 13.95 3.28 14.04
C TYR A 55 12.90 4.26 13.50
N LEU A 56 11.68 3.77 13.30
CA LEU A 56 10.50 4.59 13.00
C LEU A 56 9.83 4.97 14.32
N SER A 57 9.75 6.27 14.59
CA SER A 57 9.13 6.79 15.80
C SER A 57 7.62 6.82 15.63
N ASN A 58 6.88 6.36 16.64
CA ASN A 58 5.43 6.57 16.67
C ASN A 58 5.13 8.07 16.85
N ALA A 59 4.07 8.57 16.21
CA ALA A 59 3.69 9.97 16.24
C ALA A 59 3.42 10.50 17.67
N ASN A 60 3.02 9.65 18.61
CA ASN A 60 2.85 10.04 20.02
C ASN A 60 4.16 10.46 20.72
N ASN A 61 5.33 10.16 20.12
CA ASN A 61 6.63 10.49 20.71
C ASN A 61 7.31 11.70 20.03
N LEU A 62 6.57 12.46 19.22
CA LEU A 62 7.09 13.67 18.59
C LEU A 62 7.35 14.75 19.65
N ASN A 63 8.37 15.58 19.40
CA ASN A 63 8.79 16.60 20.35
C ASN A 63 7.95 17.87 20.30
N ASP A 64 7.18 18.07 19.23
CA ASP A 64 6.23 19.17 19.09
C ASP A 64 4.84 18.70 19.55
N LEU A 65 4.28 19.41 20.54
CA LEU A 65 3.01 19.08 21.18
C LEU A 65 1.81 19.25 20.25
N TYR A 66 1.94 20.08 19.23
CA TYR A 66 0.87 20.40 18.28
C TYR A 66 0.95 19.54 17.02
N GLU A 67 2.00 18.74 16.87
CA GLU A 67 2.22 17.96 15.68
C GLU A 67 1.26 16.76 15.62
N GLY A 68 0.65 16.56 14.45
CA GLY A 68 -0.41 15.58 14.26
C GLY A 68 -1.75 15.96 14.92
N GLU A 69 -1.93 17.18 15.43
CA GLU A 69 -3.21 17.63 15.99
C GLU A 69 -4.17 18.16 14.91
N PHE A 70 -5.48 17.99 15.13
CA PHE A 70 -6.50 18.72 14.39
C PHE A 70 -6.86 20.01 15.13
N PHE A 71 -6.58 21.16 14.52
CA PHE A 71 -7.18 22.42 14.93
C PHE A 71 -8.51 22.60 14.20
N TYR A 72 -9.58 22.93 14.92
CA TYR A 72 -10.90 23.13 14.34
C TYR A 72 -11.78 23.97 15.28
N ASP A 73 -12.79 24.62 14.71
CA ASP A 73 -13.85 25.31 15.43
C ASP A 73 -15.07 24.38 15.55
N VAL A 74 -15.34 23.91 16.77
CA VAL A 74 -16.45 22.99 17.05
C VAL A 74 -17.81 23.67 16.90
N GLU A 75 -17.90 24.98 17.15
CA GLU A 75 -19.15 25.72 17.01
C GLU A 75 -19.48 25.84 15.53
N GLU A 76 -18.52 26.29 14.72
CA GLU A 76 -18.67 26.39 13.27
C GLU A 76 -19.06 25.05 12.67
N LEU A 77 -18.33 24.00 13.02
CA LEU A 77 -18.58 22.64 12.58
C LEU A 77 -20.01 22.19 12.93
N PHE A 78 -20.47 22.47 14.15
CA PHE A 78 -21.85 22.14 14.55
C PHE A 78 -22.89 22.94 13.78
N PHE A 79 -22.84 24.28 13.86
CA PHE A 79 -23.85 25.18 13.32
C PHE A 79 -23.92 25.10 11.78
N ASN A 80 -22.79 25.00 11.09
CA ASN A 80 -22.75 25.03 9.63
C ASN A 80 -22.98 23.65 9.00
N ASN A 81 -22.60 22.55 9.69
CA ASN A 81 -22.54 21.23 9.05
C ASN A 81 -23.40 20.15 9.72
N PHE A 82 -23.55 20.15 11.04
CA PHE A 82 -24.32 19.13 11.77
C PHE A 82 -25.76 19.57 12.06
N GLU A 83 -25.96 20.80 12.55
CA GLU A 83 -27.26 21.35 12.89
C GLU A 83 -28.27 21.22 11.74
N PRO A 84 -27.98 21.63 10.48
CA PRO A 84 -28.96 21.56 9.41
C PRO A 84 -29.46 20.13 9.16
N LYS A 85 -28.58 19.14 9.33
CA LYS A 85 -28.91 17.71 9.18
C LYS A 85 -29.76 17.23 10.35
N ILE A 86 -29.39 17.57 11.57
CA ILE A 86 -30.11 17.20 12.80
C ILE A 86 -31.53 17.77 12.77
N ILE A 87 -31.67 19.06 12.45
CA ILE A 87 -32.98 19.73 12.38
C ILE A 87 -33.82 19.14 11.24
N GLY A 88 -33.23 18.95 10.06
CA GLY A 88 -33.92 18.33 8.93
C GLY A 88 -34.43 16.93 9.25
N ASP A 89 -33.67 16.13 9.98
CA ASP A 89 -34.08 14.80 10.43
C ASP A 89 -35.12 14.84 11.55
N PHE A 90 -34.99 15.79 12.49
CA PHE A 90 -35.95 16.00 13.57
C PHE A 90 -37.32 16.37 13.00
N ILE A 91 -37.37 17.36 12.09
CA ILE A 91 -38.61 17.82 11.43
C ILE A 91 -39.33 16.67 10.72
N LYS A 92 -38.60 15.75 10.10
CA LYS A 92 -39.15 14.58 9.40
C LYS A 92 -39.71 13.51 10.33
N LYS A 93 -39.11 13.33 11.52
CA LYS A 93 -39.42 12.23 12.45
C LYS A 93 -40.36 12.63 13.58
N ALA A 94 -40.30 13.88 14.02
CA ALA A 94 -41.09 14.41 15.11
C ALA A 94 -42.54 14.67 14.66
N LYS A 95 -43.49 14.47 15.60
CA LYS A 95 -44.91 14.77 15.38
C LYS A 95 -45.19 16.26 15.60
N LEU A 96 -44.70 17.08 14.68
CA LEU A 96 -44.89 18.53 14.68
C LEU A 96 -46.09 18.94 13.83
N SER A 97 -46.80 19.98 14.27
CA SER A 97 -47.78 20.70 13.45
C SER A 97 -47.11 21.37 12.24
N ASP A 98 -47.88 21.69 11.21
CA ASP A 98 -47.33 22.33 10.01
C ASP A 98 -46.77 23.73 10.31
N GLU A 99 -47.35 24.45 11.27
CA GLU A 99 -46.88 25.75 11.74
C GLU A 99 -45.51 25.65 12.45
N GLU A 100 -45.32 24.64 13.31
CA GLU A 100 -44.03 24.41 13.99
C GLU A 100 -42.93 24.01 13.00
N LYS A 101 -43.26 23.21 11.99
CA LYS A 101 -42.32 22.84 10.92
C LYS A 101 -41.91 24.05 10.10
N GLU A 102 -42.86 24.92 9.75
CA GLU A 102 -42.59 26.15 9.00
C GLU A 102 -41.73 27.11 9.84
N ARG A 103 -42.05 27.27 11.14
CA ARG A 103 -41.28 28.09 12.07
C ARG A 103 -39.82 27.63 12.19
N LEU A 104 -39.58 26.33 12.32
CA LEU A 104 -38.23 25.77 12.39
C LEU A 104 -37.48 25.89 11.06
N SER A 105 -38.15 25.65 9.93
CA SER A 105 -37.51 25.65 8.61
C SER A 105 -37.11 27.05 8.14
N ASN A 106 -37.87 28.07 8.54
CA ASN A 106 -37.67 29.46 8.08
C ASN A 106 -36.92 30.34 9.09
N SER A 107 -36.52 29.80 10.24
CA SER A 107 -35.79 30.55 11.26
C SER A 107 -34.33 30.80 10.84
N GLU A 108 -33.82 32.00 11.14
CA GLU A 108 -32.38 32.33 11.03
C GLU A 108 -31.53 31.60 12.08
N LYS A 109 -32.15 31.12 13.17
CA LYS A 109 -31.50 30.37 14.26
C LYS A 109 -32.31 29.12 14.60
N PRO A 110 -32.33 28.12 13.70
CA PRO A 110 -33.26 27.01 13.80
C PRO A 110 -32.97 26.11 15.02
N TYR A 111 -31.72 25.96 15.46
CA TYR A 111 -31.40 25.26 16.71
C TYR A 111 -32.01 25.94 17.94
N LEU A 112 -31.91 27.27 18.04
CA LEU A 112 -32.47 27.99 19.19
C LEU A 112 -33.99 27.84 19.24
N GLU A 113 -34.66 27.88 18.08
CA GLU A 113 -36.10 27.64 17.98
C GLU A 113 -36.49 26.21 18.35
N LEU A 114 -35.68 25.22 17.97
CA LEU A 114 -35.86 23.84 18.38
C LEU A 114 -35.70 23.68 19.90
N GLN A 115 -34.68 24.30 20.49
CA GLN A 115 -34.47 24.23 21.94
C GLN A 115 -35.59 24.90 22.71
N LYS A 116 -36.14 26.03 22.23
CA LYS A 116 -37.35 26.64 22.84
C LYS A 116 -38.54 25.68 22.80
N LEU A 117 -38.78 25.05 21.65
CA LEU A 117 -39.86 24.08 21.51
C LEU A 117 -39.69 22.91 22.49
N ILE A 118 -38.48 22.34 22.58
CA ILE A 118 -38.18 21.27 23.54
C ILE A 118 -38.41 21.74 24.97
N TYR A 119 -37.91 22.92 25.32
CA TYR A 119 -38.06 23.50 26.67
C TYR A 119 -39.52 23.72 27.07
N GLU A 120 -40.37 24.12 26.11
CA GLU A 120 -41.80 24.37 26.35
C GLU A 120 -42.67 23.11 26.36
N THR A 121 -42.26 22.06 25.64
CA THR A 121 -43.14 20.91 25.33
C THR A 121 -42.70 19.58 25.92
N ASP A 122 -41.42 19.40 26.24
CA ASP A 122 -40.90 18.14 26.77
C ASP A 122 -41.13 18.06 28.30
N PRO A 123 -41.95 17.11 28.79
CA PRO A 123 -42.28 17.01 30.21
C PRO A 123 -41.09 16.62 31.11
N ILE A 124 -39.94 16.23 30.54
CA ILE A 124 -38.73 15.87 31.27
C ILE A 124 -37.90 17.11 31.63
N VAL A 125 -38.09 18.23 30.92
CA VAL A 125 -37.32 19.46 31.14
C VAL A 125 -37.76 20.15 32.43
N ASN A 126 -36.79 20.47 33.30
CA ASN A 126 -37.04 21.26 34.51
C ASN A 126 -37.14 22.76 34.17
N THR A 127 -38.35 23.28 34.11
CA THR A 127 -38.62 24.69 33.78
C THR A 127 -38.34 25.67 34.91
N ASP A 128 -37.92 25.21 36.09
CA ASP A 128 -37.36 26.07 37.15
C ASP A 128 -35.99 26.65 36.75
N ILE A 129 -35.30 26.04 35.79
CA ILE A 129 -34.02 26.51 35.24
C ILE A 129 -34.31 27.49 34.10
N PRO A 130 -33.75 28.71 34.09
CA PRO A 130 -33.94 29.65 32.99
C PRO A 130 -33.56 29.04 31.63
N PHE A 131 -34.35 29.33 30.59
CA PHE A 131 -34.11 28.82 29.22
C PHE A 131 -32.68 29.04 28.73
N GLU A 132 -32.07 30.19 29.05
CA GLU A 132 -30.71 30.53 28.64
C GLU A 132 -29.67 29.56 29.26
N GLU A 133 -29.87 29.18 30.53
CA GLU A 133 -29.02 28.21 31.22
C GLU A 133 -29.23 26.79 30.67
N PHE A 134 -30.49 26.41 30.41
CA PHE A 134 -30.81 25.15 29.73
C PHE A 134 -30.14 25.03 28.36
N ASN A 135 -30.26 26.06 27.51
CA ASN A 135 -29.69 26.08 26.17
C ASN A 135 -28.15 26.02 26.20
N ASN A 136 -27.52 26.79 27.09
CA ASN A 136 -26.07 26.78 27.23
C ASN A 136 -25.54 25.42 27.71
N LEU A 137 -26.26 24.75 28.62
CA LEU A 137 -25.90 23.40 29.05
C LEU A 137 -26.04 22.38 27.91
N SER A 138 -27.13 22.46 27.15
CA SER A 138 -27.37 21.60 25.97
C SER A 138 -26.27 21.77 24.91
N LEU A 139 -25.92 23.02 24.55
CA LEU A 139 -24.83 23.29 23.61
C LEU A 139 -23.49 22.76 24.13
N LYS A 140 -23.18 23.00 25.41
CA LYS A 140 -21.95 22.48 26.00
C LYS A 140 -21.85 20.96 25.91
N ILE A 141 -22.92 20.23 26.20
CA ILE A 141 -22.95 18.76 26.09
C ILE A 141 -22.68 18.32 24.64
N ILE A 142 -23.29 19.00 23.67
CA ILE A 142 -23.10 18.71 22.24
C ILE A 142 -21.64 18.96 21.83
N PHE A 143 -21.07 20.11 22.19
CA PHE A 143 -19.69 20.45 21.85
C PHE A 143 -18.69 19.53 22.55
N ASP A 144 -18.90 19.21 23.82
CA ASP A 144 -18.06 18.24 24.55
C ASP A 144 -18.11 16.85 23.89
N ALA A 145 -19.28 16.41 23.44
CA ALA A 145 -19.44 15.13 22.74
C ALA A 145 -18.76 15.13 21.36
N LEU A 146 -18.94 16.20 20.56
CA LEU A 146 -18.28 16.34 19.27
C LEU A 146 -16.76 16.39 19.42
N ASN A 147 -16.27 17.23 20.33
CA ASN A 147 -14.85 17.31 20.63
C ASN A 147 -14.28 15.94 21.01
N LYS A 148 -14.97 15.20 21.87
CA LYS A 148 -14.52 13.86 22.25
C LYS A 148 -14.40 12.92 21.04
N VAL A 149 -15.37 12.91 20.13
CA VAL A 149 -15.33 12.08 18.92
C VAL A 149 -14.12 12.40 18.05
N PHE A 150 -13.84 13.69 17.80
CA PHE A 150 -12.71 14.11 16.99
C PHE A 150 -11.36 13.84 17.67
N GLN A 151 -11.27 14.08 18.97
CA GLN A 151 -10.07 13.81 19.76
C GLN A 151 -9.76 12.31 19.83
N ASP A 152 -10.77 11.45 20.03
CA ASP A 152 -10.60 10.01 20.01
C ASP A 152 -10.10 9.54 18.62
N GLY A 153 -10.66 10.09 17.53
CA GLY A 153 -10.21 9.81 16.16
C GLY A 153 -8.77 10.24 15.90
N ASN A 154 -8.38 11.42 16.38
CA ASN A 154 -7.02 11.94 16.31
C ASN A 154 -6.02 11.04 17.07
N ASN A 155 -6.35 10.64 18.30
CA ASN A 155 -5.51 9.74 19.11
C ASN A 155 -5.27 8.39 18.41
N ILE A 156 -6.32 7.79 17.84
CA ILE A 156 -6.21 6.55 17.05
C ILE A 156 -5.31 6.76 15.83
N SER A 157 -5.42 7.91 15.16
CA SER A 157 -4.54 8.27 14.04
C SER A 157 -3.08 8.29 14.47
N LYS A 158 -2.77 8.91 15.61
CA LYS A 158 -1.40 9.02 16.13
C LYS A 158 -0.81 7.68 16.55
N GLU A 159 -1.61 6.84 17.20
CA GLU A 159 -1.21 5.48 17.59
C GLU A 159 -0.81 4.61 16.37
N ASN A 160 -1.44 4.84 15.23
CA ASN A 160 -1.21 4.08 14.00
C ASN A 160 -0.24 4.74 13.01
N THR A 161 0.40 5.84 13.41
CA THR A 161 1.31 6.60 12.55
C THR A 161 2.76 6.47 13.02
N TYR A 162 3.64 6.07 12.10
CA TYR A 162 5.07 5.91 12.34
C TYR A 162 5.87 6.70 11.32
N LEU A 163 6.96 7.32 11.75
CA LEU A 163 7.72 8.22 10.88
C LEU A 163 9.20 8.31 11.22
N THR A 164 9.97 8.83 10.26
CA THR A 164 11.33 9.29 10.49
C THR A 164 11.63 10.55 9.70
N CYS A 165 12.31 11.48 10.36
CA CYS A 165 12.55 12.84 9.86
C CYS A 165 14.00 13.02 9.43
N PHE A 166 14.24 13.87 8.44
CA PHE A 166 15.55 14.28 7.97
C PHE A 166 15.56 15.80 7.78
N SER A 167 16.76 16.38 7.71
CA SER A 167 16.96 17.80 7.40
C SER A 167 17.69 17.94 6.07
N GLU A 168 17.49 19.08 5.40
CA GLU A 168 18.28 19.48 4.23
C GLU A 168 19.73 19.86 4.59
N ASP A 169 19.99 20.27 5.83
CA ASP A 169 21.27 20.86 6.25
C ASP A 169 21.92 20.09 7.42
N PHE A 170 23.25 20.01 7.42
CA PHE A 170 24.03 19.33 8.47
C PHE A 170 24.66 20.28 9.49
N ASP A 171 24.65 21.59 9.27
CA ASP A 171 25.36 22.60 10.06
C ASP A 171 24.43 23.54 10.86
N VAL A 172 23.16 23.14 11.05
CA VAL A 172 22.17 23.93 11.80
C VAL A 172 22.42 23.79 13.31
N ILE A 173 22.84 24.88 13.95
CA ILE A 173 23.24 24.90 15.38
C ILE A 173 22.13 24.42 16.32
N LEU A 174 20.87 24.79 16.05
CA LEU A 174 19.72 24.35 16.85
C LEU A 174 19.49 22.84 16.72
N MET A 175 19.66 22.28 15.52
CA MET A 175 19.56 20.83 15.30
C MET A 175 20.61 20.05 16.08
N TRP A 176 21.86 20.53 16.09
CA TRP A 176 22.94 19.94 16.90
C TRP A 176 22.66 20.02 18.41
N SER A 177 21.95 21.06 18.84
CA SER A 177 21.63 21.26 20.26
C SER A 177 20.49 20.34 20.72
N HIS A 178 19.41 20.26 19.94
CA HIS A 178 18.22 19.48 20.29
C HIS A 178 18.34 17.99 19.98
N TYR A 179 18.82 17.64 18.78
CA TYR A 179 18.73 16.26 18.27
C TYR A 179 20.06 15.50 18.32
N ALA A 180 21.19 16.19 18.49
CA ALA A 180 22.50 15.58 18.72
C ALA A 180 22.99 15.78 20.16
N ASP A 181 22.05 15.84 21.12
CA ASP A 181 22.30 15.90 22.56
C ASP A 181 23.37 16.94 22.95
N SER A 182 23.09 18.21 22.65
CA SER A 182 24.03 19.31 22.95
C SER A 182 25.43 19.11 22.35
N ASN A 183 25.50 18.70 21.08
CA ASN A 183 26.71 18.44 20.30
C ASN A 183 27.55 17.22 20.73
N THR A 184 27.00 16.28 21.51
CA THR A 184 27.68 15.02 21.88
C THR A 184 27.38 13.88 20.89
N GLY A 185 26.33 14.02 20.09
CA GLY A 185 25.86 13.05 19.11
C GLY A 185 26.51 13.20 17.73
N ILE A 186 25.76 12.82 16.69
CA ILE A 186 26.21 12.78 15.29
C ILE A 186 25.15 13.34 14.34
N CYS A 187 25.59 13.63 13.12
CA CYS A 187 24.73 13.86 11.96
C CYS A 187 25.13 12.91 10.82
N ILE A 188 24.17 12.22 10.23
CA ILE A 188 24.38 11.19 9.22
C ILE A 188 23.91 11.73 7.86
N LYS A 189 24.76 11.67 6.85
CA LYS A 189 24.46 12.11 5.48
C LYS A 189 24.06 10.92 4.61
N TYR A 190 22.94 11.06 3.92
CA TYR A 190 22.51 10.15 2.86
C TYR A 190 22.56 10.86 1.52
N ASN A 191 23.06 10.16 0.49
CA ASN A 191 23.08 10.62 -0.88
C ASN A 191 21.90 10.01 -1.63
N LEU A 192 21.00 10.87 -2.11
CA LEU A 192 19.79 10.50 -2.83
C LEU A 192 19.88 10.73 -4.33
N LYS A 193 21.02 11.23 -4.83
CA LYS A 193 21.19 11.52 -6.25
C LYS A 193 21.04 10.26 -7.10
N ASN A 194 20.14 10.33 -8.09
CA ASN A 194 19.73 9.21 -8.98
C ASN A 194 19.08 8.02 -8.24
N TYR A 195 18.59 8.22 -7.02
CA TYR A 195 17.83 7.19 -6.33
C TYR A 195 16.40 7.16 -6.91
N GLU A 196 15.89 5.98 -7.25
CA GLU A 196 14.55 5.80 -7.82
C GLU A 196 13.87 4.61 -7.13
N ASP A 197 13.49 4.79 -5.87
CA ASP A 197 12.91 3.72 -5.04
C ASP A 197 11.66 4.20 -4.29
N PHE A 198 10.93 3.24 -3.74
CA PHE A 198 9.76 3.44 -2.88
C PHE A 198 10.06 4.43 -1.73
N LEU A 199 11.28 4.40 -1.17
CA LEU A 199 11.68 5.32 -0.10
C LEU A 199 11.60 6.80 -0.52
N MET A 200 11.88 7.14 -1.79
CA MET A 200 11.73 8.52 -2.28
C MET A 200 10.27 8.88 -2.54
N ARG A 201 9.45 7.92 -2.95
CA ARG A 201 8.01 8.16 -3.11
C ARG A 201 7.36 8.50 -1.77
N ALA A 202 7.78 7.83 -0.69
CA ALA A 202 7.25 8.00 0.66
C ALA A 202 7.90 9.12 1.49
N CYS A 203 8.88 9.85 0.95
CA CYS A 203 9.53 10.98 1.64
C CYS A 203 8.92 12.31 1.21
N TYR A 204 8.40 13.08 2.15
CA TYR A 204 7.60 14.30 1.92
C TYR A 204 8.25 15.53 2.56
N PRO A 205 8.16 16.71 1.94
CA PRO A 205 8.56 17.95 2.60
C PRO A 205 7.54 18.33 3.69
N ILE A 206 7.98 19.07 4.70
CA ILE A 206 7.09 19.66 5.71
C ILE A 206 6.63 21.06 5.28
N LYS A 207 5.32 21.32 5.43
CA LYS A 207 4.75 22.67 5.31
C LYS A 207 4.73 23.36 6.67
N TYR A 208 5.44 24.47 6.76
CA TYR A 208 5.51 25.26 7.99
C TYR A 208 4.36 26.27 8.04
N GLU A 209 3.38 26.02 8.90
CA GLU A 209 2.17 26.84 9.07
C GLU A 209 1.65 26.65 10.51
N ASN A 210 1.15 27.72 11.12
CA ASN A 210 0.67 27.69 12.50
C ASN A 210 -0.83 27.41 12.52
N GLY A 211 -1.27 26.44 13.31
CA GLY A 211 -2.68 26.22 13.63
C GLY A 211 -3.60 26.09 12.40
N TYR A 212 -3.23 25.28 11.41
CA TYR A 212 -4.07 25.04 10.23
C TYR A 212 -5.45 24.50 10.62
N ASP A 213 -6.49 25.21 10.22
CA ASP A 213 -7.89 24.89 10.54
C ASP A 213 -8.44 23.79 9.62
N TYR A 214 -8.84 22.67 10.22
CA TYR A 214 -9.40 21.49 9.57
C TYR A 214 -10.94 21.44 9.63
N THR A 215 -11.61 22.52 10.06
CA THR A 215 -13.09 22.56 10.22
C THR A 215 -13.82 22.09 8.97
N ASP A 216 -13.44 22.62 7.80
CA ASP A 216 -14.02 22.23 6.51
C ASP A 216 -13.76 20.75 6.19
N GLU A 217 -12.53 20.27 6.39
CA GLU A 217 -12.18 18.87 6.12
C GLU A 217 -12.93 17.89 7.02
N LEU A 218 -13.04 18.22 8.32
CA LEU A 218 -13.75 17.43 9.32
C LEU A 218 -15.26 17.43 9.10
N SER A 219 -15.81 18.52 8.53
CA SER A 219 -17.23 18.55 8.15
C SER A 219 -17.58 17.50 7.08
N ASN A 220 -16.59 17.09 6.28
CA ASN A 220 -16.75 16.09 5.22
C ASN A 220 -15.60 15.06 5.23
N MET A 221 -15.39 14.41 6.38
CA MET A 221 -14.32 13.43 6.60
C MET A 221 -14.24 12.34 5.53
N LYS A 222 -15.38 11.85 5.02
CA LYS A 222 -15.39 10.79 4.00
C LYS A 222 -14.68 11.24 2.72
N GLU A 223 -14.82 12.50 2.33
CA GLU A 223 -14.15 13.02 1.14
C GLU A 223 -12.70 13.42 1.41
N ASN A 224 -12.42 13.90 2.63
CA ASN A 224 -11.11 14.43 3.00
C ASN A 224 -10.24 13.45 3.79
N MET A 225 -10.63 12.17 3.85
CA MET A 225 -9.96 11.14 4.64
C MET A 225 -8.46 11.07 4.34
N HIS A 226 -8.06 11.11 3.06
CA HIS A 226 -6.65 11.12 2.68
C HIS A 226 -5.91 12.35 3.23
N LYS A 227 -6.49 13.55 3.15
CA LYS A 227 -5.88 14.76 3.71
C LYS A 227 -5.78 14.66 5.23
N LEU A 228 -6.86 14.33 5.92
CA LEU A 228 -6.92 14.18 7.38
C LEU A 228 -5.97 13.11 7.94
N MET A 229 -5.67 12.06 7.19
CA MET A 229 -4.75 11.00 7.61
C MET A 229 -3.26 11.33 7.43
N PHE A 230 -2.91 12.30 6.59
CA PHE A 230 -1.51 12.57 6.22
C PHE A 230 -1.06 13.99 6.59
N ASP A 231 -1.89 14.98 6.26
CA ASP A 231 -1.57 16.40 6.35
C ASP A 231 -1.18 16.88 7.77
N PRO A 232 -1.84 16.43 8.86
CA PRO A 232 -1.44 16.83 10.22
C PRO A 232 0.00 16.43 10.58
N TYR A 233 0.54 15.39 9.94
CA TYR A 233 1.90 14.91 10.13
C TYR A 233 2.90 15.47 9.13
N LEU A 234 2.42 16.25 8.16
CA LEU A 234 3.24 16.93 7.15
C LEU A 234 3.25 18.45 7.35
N ARG A 235 2.66 18.91 8.45
CA ARG A 235 2.63 20.31 8.89
C ARG A 235 3.32 20.48 10.21
N LYS A 236 3.90 21.66 10.40
CA LYS A 236 4.61 22.01 11.63
C LYS A 236 4.60 23.51 11.86
N GLU A 237 4.66 23.93 13.12
CA GLU A 237 4.69 25.34 13.47
C GLU A 237 5.92 26.04 12.85
N THR A 238 5.73 27.28 12.41
CA THR A 238 6.74 28.10 11.71
C THR A 238 8.01 28.34 12.53
N THR A 239 7.92 28.26 13.86
CA THR A 239 9.08 28.34 14.78
C THR A 239 10.10 27.23 14.52
N TRP A 240 9.67 26.08 13.98
CA TRP A 240 10.54 24.94 13.62
C TRP A 240 11.04 24.99 12.16
N SER A 241 10.77 26.06 11.41
CA SER A 241 11.16 26.16 9.99
C SER A 241 12.66 26.05 9.73
N TYR A 242 13.51 26.27 10.76
CA TYR A 242 14.95 26.09 10.68
C TYR A 242 15.37 24.62 10.45
N GLU A 243 14.49 23.65 10.70
CA GLU A 243 14.81 22.23 10.54
C GLU A 243 14.88 21.79 9.08
N LYS A 244 14.18 22.51 8.17
CA LYS A 244 14.04 22.18 6.75
C LYS A 244 13.74 20.70 6.56
N GLU A 245 12.66 20.27 7.20
CA GLU A 245 12.40 18.87 7.46
C GLU A 245 11.80 18.15 6.23
N TRP A 246 12.30 16.93 6.01
CA TRP A 246 11.72 15.94 5.11
C TRP A 246 11.36 14.69 5.92
N ARG A 247 10.21 14.09 5.67
CA ARG A 247 9.65 13.01 6.49
C ARG A 247 9.25 11.82 5.65
N ILE A 248 9.68 10.63 6.08
CA ILE A 248 9.07 9.38 5.62
C ILE A 248 7.96 9.03 6.60
N LEU A 249 6.74 8.92 6.10
CA LEU A 249 5.53 8.67 6.88
C LEU A 249 4.93 7.30 6.52
N PHE A 250 4.52 6.56 7.54
CA PHE A 250 3.80 5.30 7.42
C PHE A 250 2.51 5.43 8.24
N ASN A 251 1.37 5.48 7.54
CA ASN A 251 0.07 5.27 8.16
C ASN A 251 -0.49 3.92 7.71
N HIS A 252 -1.06 3.17 8.67
CA HIS A 252 -1.63 1.84 8.45
C HIS A 252 -0.64 0.72 8.08
N GLU A 253 -0.99 -0.52 8.45
CA GLU A 253 -0.16 -1.73 8.28
C GLU A 253 0.31 -2.01 6.85
N ILE A 254 -0.41 -1.52 5.83
CA ILE A 254 -0.11 -1.79 4.42
C ILE A 254 1.21 -1.13 4.00
N LEU A 255 1.53 0.05 4.53
CA LEU A 255 2.81 0.73 4.28
C LEU A 255 3.94 0.18 5.18
N LEU A 256 3.59 -0.36 6.36
CA LEU A 256 4.53 -1.05 7.24
C LEU A 256 5.05 -2.37 6.67
N ARG A 257 4.52 -2.89 5.54
CA ARG A 257 5.05 -4.09 4.87
C ARG A 257 6.52 -3.96 4.45
N SER A 258 6.99 -2.72 4.24
CA SER A 258 8.39 -2.42 3.93
C SER A 258 9.23 -2.15 5.19
N ALA A 259 8.59 -1.96 6.35
CA ALA A 259 9.25 -1.84 7.63
C ALA A 259 9.48 -3.22 8.26
N ILE A 260 10.56 -3.33 9.03
CA ILE A 260 10.95 -4.52 9.77
C ILE A 260 10.44 -4.35 11.19
N LYS A 261 9.54 -5.23 11.62
CA LYS A 261 9.07 -5.26 13.01
C LYS A 261 10.02 -6.14 13.84
N ILE A 262 10.63 -5.55 14.88
CA ILE A 262 11.47 -6.25 15.85
C ILE A 262 10.88 -5.98 17.24
N GLY A 263 10.22 -6.99 17.81
CA GLY A 263 9.37 -6.81 18.99
C GLY A 263 8.24 -5.80 18.71
N GLU A 264 8.06 -4.82 19.58
CA GLU A 264 7.06 -3.74 19.41
C GLU A 264 7.60 -2.53 18.61
N LYS A 265 8.78 -2.63 18.00
CA LYS A 265 9.43 -1.52 17.30
C LYS A 265 9.47 -1.76 15.79
N TYR A 266 9.26 -0.68 15.03
CA TYR A 266 9.38 -0.69 13.57
C TYR A 266 10.68 -0.04 13.14
N PHE A 267 11.34 -0.65 12.16
CA PHE A 267 12.57 -0.16 11.57
C PHE A 267 12.47 -0.10 10.06
N LEU A 268 13.15 0.86 9.45
CA LEU A 268 13.27 0.97 8.01
C LEU A 268 14.74 0.78 7.63
N LYS A 269 15.01 -0.09 6.65
CA LYS A 269 16.37 -0.21 6.11
C LYS A 269 16.61 0.99 5.19
N LEU A 270 17.53 1.86 5.59
CA LEU A 270 17.99 2.98 4.78
C LEU A 270 19.23 2.61 3.98
N PRO A 271 19.54 3.41 2.95
CA PRO A 271 20.81 3.31 2.28
C PRO A 271 22.00 3.44 3.22
N LYS A 272 23.14 2.86 2.82
CA LYS A 272 24.43 3.09 3.46
C LYS A 272 24.72 4.60 3.48
N PRO A 273 25.02 5.20 4.64
CA PRO A 273 25.39 6.61 4.70
C PRO A 273 26.60 6.94 3.81
N SER A 274 26.61 8.12 3.19
CA SER A 274 27.78 8.61 2.44
C SER A 274 28.81 9.26 3.38
N ALA A 275 28.35 9.89 4.46
CA ALA A 275 29.20 10.47 5.49
C ALA A 275 28.55 10.47 6.88
N ILE A 276 29.40 10.57 7.90
CA ILE A 276 29.00 10.86 9.28
C ILE A 276 29.78 12.10 9.75
N TYR A 277 29.08 13.00 10.41
CA TYR A 277 29.63 14.17 11.10
C TYR A 277 29.55 13.93 12.60
N LEU A 278 30.69 14.01 13.27
CA LEU A 278 30.79 13.88 14.71
C LEU A 278 30.54 15.24 15.38
N GLY A 279 29.69 15.26 16.40
CA GLY A 279 29.48 16.45 17.20
C GLY A 279 30.78 16.92 17.86
N LYS A 280 30.89 18.23 18.08
CA LYS A 280 32.11 18.83 18.65
C LYS A 280 32.48 18.26 20.02
N ARG A 281 31.49 17.81 20.80
CA ARG A 281 31.64 17.32 22.18
C ARG A 281 31.50 15.80 22.28
N ILE A 282 31.61 15.07 21.17
CA ILE A 282 31.50 13.62 21.18
C ILE A 282 32.52 12.98 22.12
N ALA A 283 32.09 11.98 22.90
CA ALA A 283 32.97 11.25 23.80
C ALA A 283 34.01 10.45 23.00
N ALA A 284 35.24 10.36 23.51
CA ALA A 284 36.34 9.68 22.85
C ALA A 284 36.02 8.20 22.54
N GLU A 285 35.40 7.49 23.49
CA GLU A 285 34.99 6.10 23.33
C GLU A 285 33.99 5.90 22.18
N ASN A 286 33.01 6.79 22.05
CA ASN A 286 32.04 6.76 20.96
C ASN A 286 32.68 7.10 19.61
N LYS A 287 33.59 8.08 19.61
CA LYS A 287 34.36 8.47 18.43
C LYS A 287 35.18 7.30 17.87
N GLU A 288 35.91 6.57 18.72
CA GLU A 288 36.68 5.39 18.30
C GLU A 288 35.78 4.31 17.70
N LYS A 289 34.66 3.97 18.35
CA LYS A 289 33.69 3.01 17.80
C LYS A 289 33.17 3.42 16.42
N ILE A 290 32.84 4.70 16.23
CA ILE A 290 32.34 5.20 14.95
C ILE A 290 33.44 5.17 13.88
N ILE A 291 34.69 5.49 14.24
CA ILE A 291 35.85 5.39 13.33
C ILE A 291 35.97 3.95 12.80
N ASP A 292 35.85 2.95 13.67
CA ASP A 292 35.95 1.54 13.28
C ASP A 292 34.81 1.12 12.33
N ILE A 293 33.58 1.53 12.62
CA ILE A 293 32.42 1.29 11.75
C ILE A 293 32.63 1.95 10.38
N CYS A 294 33.06 3.22 10.36
CA CYS A 294 33.32 3.97 9.13
C CYS A 294 34.40 3.33 8.27
N LYS A 295 35.49 2.83 8.87
CA LYS A 295 36.53 2.09 8.17
C LYS A 295 35.99 0.80 7.56
N LYS A 296 35.27 0.01 8.36
CA LYS A 296 34.70 -1.28 7.93
C LYS A 296 33.68 -1.13 6.79
N ARG A 297 32.88 -0.07 6.81
CA ARG A 297 31.80 0.17 5.84
C ARG A 297 32.16 1.15 4.71
N GLU A 298 33.38 1.67 4.69
CA GLU A 298 33.81 2.73 3.76
C GLU A 298 32.84 3.93 3.78
N ILE A 299 32.67 4.54 4.94
CA ILE A 299 31.82 5.73 5.14
C ILE A 299 32.72 6.90 5.51
N SER A 300 32.59 8.02 4.81
CA SER A 300 33.39 9.22 5.11
C SER A 300 33.06 9.75 6.51
N LEU A 301 34.06 10.31 7.19
CA LEU A 301 33.93 10.73 8.57
C LEU A 301 34.54 12.11 8.76
N TYR A 302 33.77 12.99 9.41
CA TYR A 302 34.15 14.37 9.65
C TYR A 302 33.94 14.75 11.13
N GLN A 303 34.72 15.70 11.62
CA GLN A 303 34.56 16.30 12.94
C GLN A 303 33.99 17.71 12.78
N MET A 304 32.89 18.01 13.48
CA MET A 304 32.35 19.37 13.54
C MET A 304 33.18 20.23 14.49
N GLU A 305 33.42 21.47 14.05
CA GLU A 305 34.18 22.51 14.71
C GLU A 305 33.40 23.83 14.71
N LYS A 306 33.73 24.73 15.66
CA LYS A 306 33.11 26.06 15.75
C LYS A 306 34.00 27.14 15.15
N ASP A 307 33.44 27.99 14.29
CA ASP A 307 34.07 29.24 13.90
C ASP A 307 33.66 30.34 14.90
N THR A 308 34.59 30.70 15.79
CA THR A 308 34.38 31.73 16.81
C THR A 308 34.19 33.13 16.25
N ARG A 309 34.52 33.37 14.97
CA ARG A 309 34.38 34.69 14.33
C ARG A 309 33.03 34.86 13.64
N LYS A 310 32.45 33.76 13.14
CA LYS A 310 31.23 33.80 12.33
C LYS A 310 30.01 33.17 13.01
N ALA A 311 30.17 32.61 14.22
CA ALA A 311 29.14 31.86 14.93
C ALA A 311 28.51 30.77 14.03
N LYS A 312 29.36 30.04 13.31
CA LYS A 312 28.99 28.94 12.40
C LYS A 312 29.72 27.67 12.78
N LEU A 313 29.17 26.54 12.33
CA LEU A 313 29.86 25.27 12.36
C LEU A 313 30.57 25.03 11.03
N TYR A 314 31.67 24.29 11.07
CA TYR A 314 32.35 23.77 9.89
C TYR A 314 32.91 22.38 10.19
N GLU A 315 33.10 21.58 9.16
CA GLU A 315 33.62 20.23 9.28
C GLU A 315 35.13 20.16 9.00
N THR A 316 35.79 19.19 9.64
CA THR A 316 37.18 18.80 9.35
C THR A 316 37.24 17.32 9.01
N GLU A 317 38.00 16.96 7.99
CA GLU A 317 38.06 15.59 7.47
C GLU A 317 38.86 14.66 8.41
N ILE A 318 38.29 13.49 8.74
CA ILE A 318 39.00 12.41 9.44
C ILE A 318 39.26 11.25 8.47
N LEU A 319 38.22 10.81 7.75
CA LEU A 319 38.29 9.74 6.75
C LEU A 319 37.53 10.18 5.50
N LYS A 320 38.12 9.95 4.32
CA LYS A 320 37.49 10.23 3.04
C LYS A 320 37.43 8.99 2.19
N TYR A 321 36.22 8.66 1.77
CA TYR A 321 35.96 7.65 0.75
C TYR A 321 35.32 8.33 -0.46
N SER A 322 35.41 7.71 -1.63
CA SER A 322 34.69 8.21 -2.80
C SER A 322 33.19 8.20 -2.51
N GLU A 323 32.52 9.30 -2.83
CA GLU A 323 31.07 9.38 -2.72
C GLU A 323 30.47 8.50 -3.82
N LYS A 324 30.17 7.26 -3.47
CA LYS A 324 29.49 6.31 -4.35
C LYS A 324 28.00 6.70 -4.38
N TYR A 325 27.43 6.75 -5.58
CA TYR A 325 25.98 6.86 -5.72
C TYR A 325 25.31 5.64 -5.11
N TRP A 326 24.08 5.84 -4.66
CA TRP A 326 23.27 4.71 -4.26
C TRP A 326 22.85 3.91 -5.49
N GLU A 327 23.64 2.89 -5.83
CA GLU A 327 23.32 2.00 -6.92
C GLU A 327 22.23 1.01 -6.49
N ASN A 328 21.26 0.76 -7.37
CA ASN A 328 20.20 -0.23 -7.14
C ASN A 328 20.77 -1.62 -6.76
N GLU A 329 21.97 -1.95 -7.24
CA GLU A 329 22.68 -3.18 -6.87
C GLU A 329 23.06 -3.18 -5.38
N LEU A 330 23.63 -2.09 -4.87
CA LEU A 330 24.00 -1.96 -3.45
C LEU A 330 22.79 -2.08 -2.53
N PHE A 331 21.64 -1.52 -2.93
CA PHE A 331 20.38 -1.69 -2.21
C PHE A 331 19.93 -3.15 -2.12
N ILE A 332 19.98 -3.87 -3.24
CA ILE A 332 19.58 -5.28 -3.29
C ILE A 332 20.50 -6.10 -2.38
N VAL A 333 21.82 -5.91 -2.51
CA VAL A 333 22.82 -6.60 -1.69
C VAL A 333 22.57 -6.33 -0.21
N GLU A 334 22.45 -5.06 0.19
CA GLU A 334 22.22 -4.68 1.58
C GLU A 334 20.89 -5.21 2.13
N SER A 335 19.83 -5.21 1.33
CA SER A 335 18.52 -5.73 1.75
C SER A 335 18.57 -7.23 2.02
N ILE A 336 19.28 -8.00 1.17
CA ILE A 336 19.42 -9.45 1.36
C ILE A 336 20.32 -9.76 2.55
N LYS A 337 21.49 -9.10 2.68
CA LYS A 337 22.42 -9.30 3.81
C LYS A 337 21.78 -9.09 5.17
N ASN A 338 20.86 -8.14 5.25
CA ASN A 338 20.18 -7.78 6.51
C ASN A 338 18.83 -8.48 6.69
N LYS A 339 18.50 -9.44 5.83
CA LYS A 339 17.25 -10.23 5.90
C LYS A 339 15.97 -9.39 5.76
N THR A 340 15.99 -8.39 4.89
CA THR A 340 14.88 -7.41 4.71
C THR A 340 14.30 -7.51 3.29
N CYS A 341 14.06 -8.73 2.81
CA CYS A 341 13.69 -8.98 1.41
C CYS A 341 12.26 -8.58 1.04
N LYS A 342 11.38 -8.31 2.02
CA LYS A 342 9.96 -8.01 1.77
C LYS A 342 9.75 -6.82 0.84
N SER A 343 10.51 -5.74 1.02
CA SER A 343 10.44 -4.55 0.15
C SER A 343 10.92 -4.85 -1.27
N LEU A 344 12.02 -5.61 -1.42
CA LEU A 344 12.51 -6.07 -2.73
C LEU A 344 11.45 -6.94 -3.43
N ILE A 345 10.90 -7.91 -2.71
CA ILE A 345 9.90 -8.82 -3.25
C ILE A 345 8.67 -8.02 -3.72
N HIS A 346 8.21 -7.07 -2.92
CA HIS A 346 7.13 -6.17 -3.29
C HIS A 346 7.45 -5.37 -4.57
N ASN A 347 8.59 -4.68 -4.60
CA ASN A 347 8.96 -3.77 -5.70
C ASN A 347 9.19 -4.47 -7.05
N TYR A 348 9.68 -5.72 -7.02
CA TYR A 348 10.06 -6.45 -8.22
C TYR A 348 9.05 -7.50 -8.67
N PHE A 349 8.22 -8.02 -7.77
CA PHE A 349 7.34 -9.16 -8.09
C PHE A 349 5.85 -8.84 -7.99
N TYR A 350 5.43 -7.80 -7.27
CA TYR A 350 4.00 -7.52 -7.03
C TYR A 350 3.36 -6.59 -8.06
N TYR A 351 4.15 -5.96 -8.94
CA TYR A 351 3.66 -4.97 -9.88
C TYR A 351 3.61 -5.50 -11.32
N SER A 352 2.55 -5.14 -12.03
CA SER A 352 2.44 -5.37 -13.47
C SER A 352 3.23 -4.29 -14.21
N LYS A 353 4.43 -4.64 -14.65
CA LYS A 353 5.31 -3.79 -15.47
C LYS A 353 5.43 -4.37 -16.88
N SER A 354 5.99 -3.60 -17.82
CA SER A 354 6.33 -4.15 -19.13
C SER A 354 7.30 -5.34 -18.95
N ILE A 355 7.19 -6.36 -19.78
CA ILE A 355 8.08 -7.55 -19.67
C ILE A 355 9.57 -7.18 -19.80
N GLY A 356 9.88 -6.09 -20.50
CA GLY A 356 11.23 -5.54 -20.61
C GLY A 356 11.74 -4.99 -19.28
N ASP A 357 10.92 -4.22 -18.56
CA ASP A 357 11.28 -3.65 -17.26
C ASP A 357 11.42 -4.72 -16.19
N ILE A 358 10.53 -5.72 -16.19
CA ILE A 358 10.61 -6.88 -15.30
C ILE A 358 11.94 -7.61 -15.52
N LYS A 359 12.27 -7.94 -16.78
CA LYS A 359 13.52 -8.63 -17.11
C LYS A 359 14.77 -7.83 -16.73
N LYS A 360 14.76 -6.50 -16.88
CA LYS A 360 15.84 -5.63 -16.41
C LYS A 360 15.98 -5.67 -14.89
N GLY A 361 14.87 -5.59 -14.17
CA GLY A 361 14.85 -5.67 -12.72
C GLY A 361 15.42 -6.99 -12.20
N PHE A 362 15.00 -8.12 -12.77
CA PHE A 362 15.52 -9.44 -12.41
C PHE A 362 17.00 -9.62 -12.74
N SER A 363 17.47 -9.07 -13.87
CA SER A 363 18.91 -9.03 -14.16
C SER A 363 19.68 -8.32 -13.04
N ARG A 364 19.20 -7.16 -12.57
CA ARG A 364 19.85 -6.43 -11.48
C ARG A 364 19.92 -7.26 -10.20
N ILE A 365 18.86 -7.99 -9.85
CA ILE A 365 18.86 -8.88 -8.67
C ILE A 365 19.91 -9.99 -8.84
N ILE A 366 19.91 -10.68 -9.97
CA ILE A 366 20.83 -11.80 -10.23
C ILE A 366 22.29 -11.31 -10.29
N ASP A 367 22.55 -10.15 -10.90
CA ASP A 367 23.88 -9.56 -10.93
C ASP A 367 24.37 -9.20 -9.52
N SER A 368 23.46 -8.71 -8.66
CA SER A 368 23.76 -8.43 -7.24
C SER A 368 24.23 -9.67 -6.46
N PHE A 369 23.84 -10.89 -6.87
CA PHE A 369 24.23 -12.12 -6.19
C PHE A 369 25.75 -12.36 -6.21
N LYS A 370 26.49 -11.73 -7.14
CA LYS A 370 27.98 -11.78 -7.17
C LYS A 370 28.61 -11.19 -5.89
N ASN A 371 27.88 -10.34 -5.18
CA ASN A 371 28.30 -9.63 -3.97
C ASN A 371 27.72 -10.24 -2.67
N LEU A 372 27.09 -11.42 -2.77
CA LEU A 372 26.45 -12.15 -1.68
C LEU A 372 27.11 -13.52 -1.47
N ASN A 373 27.03 -14.05 -0.25
CA ASN A 373 27.41 -15.44 0.03
C ASN A 373 26.22 -16.40 -0.20
N ASN A 374 26.50 -17.71 -0.21
CA ASN A 374 25.49 -18.72 -0.51
C ASN A 374 24.30 -18.71 0.45
N ASN A 375 24.53 -18.45 1.75
CA ASN A 375 23.47 -18.41 2.75
C ASN A 375 22.56 -17.19 2.58
N GLU A 376 23.12 -16.06 2.15
CA GLU A 376 22.38 -14.83 1.83
C GLU A 376 21.48 -15.04 0.60
N ILE A 377 22.01 -15.67 -0.46
CA ILE A 377 21.22 -16.00 -1.65
C ILE A 377 20.13 -17.03 -1.30
N GLN A 378 20.47 -18.08 -0.54
CA GLN A 378 19.52 -19.07 -0.04
C GLN A 378 18.38 -18.39 0.72
N PHE A 379 18.70 -17.47 1.64
CA PHE A 379 17.70 -16.73 2.40
C PHE A 379 16.73 -15.95 1.48
N PHE A 380 17.25 -15.21 0.49
CA PHE A 380 16.40 -14.50 -0.47
C PHE A 380 15.48 -15.45 -1.26
N LEU A 381 16.00 -16.61 -1.71
CA LEU A 381 15.20 -17.60 -2.41
C LEU A 381 14.13 -18.22 -1.50
N ASP A 382 14.44 -18.50 -0.25
CA ASP A 382 13.49 -19.05 0.72
C ASP A 382 12.35 -18.07 1.01
N GLU A 383 12.65 -16.78 1.14
CA GLU A 383 11.66 -15.71 1.29
C GLU A 383 10.79 -15.58 0.03
N LEU A 384 11.41 -15.56 -1.16
CA LEU A 384 10.70 -15.45 -2.44
C LEU A 384 9.79 -16.67 -2.70
N LEU A 385 10.21 -17.86 -2.27
CA LEU A 385 9.48 -19.10 -2.51
C LEU A 385 8.58 -19.49 -1.32
N PHE A 386 8.49 -18.63 -0.30
CA PHE A 386 7.70 -18.80 0.93
C PHE A 386 7.89 -20.16 1.59
N LYS A 387 9.14 -20.55 1.84
CA LYS A 387 9.43 -21.83 2.51
C LYS A 387 8.95 -21.87 3.97
N ASN A 388 8.70 -20.70 4.58
CA ASN A 388 8.39 -20.57 6.01
C ASN A 388 7.00 -19.96 6.34
N ASP A 389 6.21 -19.52 5.35
CA ASP A 389 4.98 -18.74 5.58
C ASP A 389 3.77 -19.23 4.76
N VAL A 390 2.58 -18.79 5.19
CA VAL A 390 1.35 -18.87 4.38
C VAL A 390 1.37 -17.75 3.33
N PHE A 391 1.07 -18.14 2.08
CA PHE A 391 1.32 -17.35 0.87
C PHE A 391 0.29 -16.23 0.71
N PRO A 392 0.69 -15.00 0.36
CA PRO A 392 -0.25 -14.04 -0.19
C PRO A 392 -0.58 -14.42 -1.64
N VAL A 393 -1.87 -14.53 -1.96
CA VAL A 393 -2.33 -14.67 -3.35
C VAL A 393 -2.38 -13.31 -4.00
N LEU A 394 -1.52 -13.08 -4.99
CA LEU A 394 -1.36 -11.79 -5.64
C LEU A 394 -0.95 -11.99 -7.09
N TYR A 395 -1.84 -11.77 -8.04
CA TYR A 395 -1.44 -11.48 -9.40
C TYR A 395 -0.68 -10.13 -9.46
N PRO A 396 0.49 -10.00 -10.13
CA PRO A 396 1.21 -10.96 -10.97
C PRO A 396 2.41 -11.67 -10.29
N TYR A 397 2.37 -11.90 -8.98
CA TYR A 397 3.48 -12.47 -8.21
C TYR A 397 4.01 -13.79 -8.78
N TYR A 398 3.16 -14.81 -8.86
CA TYR A 398 3.55 -16.15 -9.27
C TYR A 398 4.19 -16.22 -10.67
N PRO A 399 3.61 -15.62 -11.73
CA PRO A 399 4.26 -15.58 -13.03
C PRO A 399 5.56 -14.76 -13.02
N ASN A 400 5.66 -13.71 -12.18
CA ASN A 400 6.90 -12.96 -12.00
C ASN A 400 8.00 -13.80 -11.34
N VAL A 401 7.67 -14.58 -10.30
CA VAL A 401 8.63 -15.51 -9.68
C VAL A 401 9.04 -16.60 -10.66
N LEU A 402 8.10 -17.15 -11.44
CA LEU A 402 8.43 -18.12 -12.48
C LEU A 402 9.43 -17.54 -13.49
N LEU A 403 9.18 -16.33 -13.99
CA LEU A 403 10.08 -15.65 -14.92
C LEU A 403 11.46 -15.35 -14.30
N PHE A 404 11.51 -15.00 -13.01
CA PHE A 404 12.76 -14.81 -12.29
C PHE A 404 13.54 -16.11 -12.16
N LEU A 405 12.90 -17.21 -11.75
CA LEU A 405 13.55 -18.52 -11.61
C LEU A 405 14.08 -19.05 -12.95
N ILE A 406 13.33 -18.87 -14.03
CA ILE A 406 13.80 -19.19 -15.39
C ILE A 406 15.07 -18.41 -15.69
N LYS A 407 15.06 -17.10 -15.42
CA LYS A 407 16.22 -16.24 -15.69
C LYS A 407 17.42 -16.61 -14.82
N LEU A 408 17.21 -16.96 -13.55
CA LEU A 408 18.23 -17.44 -12.64
C LEU A 408 18.84 -18.75 -13.15
N TYR A 409 17.99 -19.71 -13.54
CA TYR A 409 18.39 -20.99 -14.11
C TYR A 409 19.20 -20.83 -15.40
N ASP A 410 18.72 -20.00 -16.32
CA ASP A 410 19.37 -19.72 -17.62
C ASP A 410 20.73 -19.01 -17.45
N THR A 411 20.92 -18.27 -16.35
CA THR A 411 22.19 -17.62 -16.02
C THR A 411 23.27 -18.64 -15.68
N LYS A 412 22.90 -19.83 -15.18
CA LYS A 412 23.77 -20.95 -14.77
C LYS A 412 24.72 -20.67 -13.60
N THR A 413 25.18 -19.42 -13.42
CA THR A 413 26.18 -19.02 -12.42
C THR A 413 25.81 -19.42 -11.00
N PHE A 414 24.52 -19.38 -10.63
CA PHE A 414 24.06 -19.63 -9.27
C PHE A 414 23.24 -20.92 -9.12
N ASN A 415 23.25 -21.81 -10.13
CA ASN A 415 22.42 -23.02 -10.10
C ASN A 415 22.84 -24.03 -9.01
N TYR A 416 24.06 -23.90 -8.48
CA TYR A 416 24.56 -24.70 -7.37
C TYR A 416 23.95 -24.33 -6.01
N ILE A 417 23.31 -23.15 -5.90
CA ILE A 417 22.66 -22.72 -4.67
C ILE A 417 21.43 -23.60 -4.42
N THR A 418 21.27 -24.04 -3.18
CA THR A 418 20.09 -24.74 -2.71
C THR A 418 19.27 -23.88 -1.76
N THR A 419 17.96 -24.05 -1.78
CA THR A 419 17.05 -23.54 -0.74
C THR A 419 17.22 -24.32 0.57
N SER A 420 16.64 -23.84 1.67
CA SER A 420 16.77 -24.50 2.99
C SER A 420 16.23 -25.94 3.03
N ASP A 421 15.30 -26.29 2.14
CA ASP A 421 14.80 -27.66 1.95
C ASP A 421 15.73 -28.54 1.08
N GLY A 422 16.91 -28.05 0.72
CA GLY A 422 17.94 -28.77 -0.04
C GLY A 422 17.70 -28.82 -1.56
N LEU A 423 16.67 -28.16 -2.07
CA LEU A 423 16.36 -28.17 -3.51
C LEU A 423 17.28 -27.20 -4.27
N SER A 424 17.81 -27.64 -5.40
CA SER A 424 18.58 -26.79 -6.33
C SER A 424 17.69 -25.74 -7.00
N VAL A 425 18.28 -24.75 -7.66
CA VAL A 425 17.53 -23.79 -8.51
C VAL A 425 16.66 -24.51 -9.55
N GLU A 426 17.21 -25.55 -10.21
CA GLU A 426 16.48 -26.35 -11.19
C GLU A 426 15.28 -27.07 -10.56
N LYS A 427 15.46 -27.70 -9.39
CA LYS A 427 14.37 -28.39 -8.69
C LYS A 427 13.33 -27.42 -8.13
N ASN A 428 13.73 -26.23 -7.69
CA ASN A 428 12.78 -25.18 -7.33
C ASN A 428 12.02 -24.68 -8.57
N LEU A 429 12.67 -24.54 -9.72
CA LEU A 429 12.00 -24.16 -10.97
C LEU A 429 10.99 -25.23 -11.42
N GLU A 430 11.39 -26.51 -11.48
CA GLU A 430 10.48 -27.64 -11.75
C GLU A 430 9.26 -27.61 -10.82
N LYS A 431 9.49 -27.49 -9.51
CA LYS A 431 8.42 -27.43 -8.49
C LYS A 431 7.54 -26.19 -8.63
N TRP A 432 8.11 -25.03 -9.00
CA TRP A 432 7.35 -23.79 -9.21
C TRP A 432 6.50 -23.84 -10.47
N ILE A 433 6.99 -24.50 -11.53
CA ILE A 433 6.17 -24.83 -12.69
C ILE A 433 4.99 -25.68 -12.23
N GLY A 434 5.23 -26.76 -11.49
CA GLY A 434 4.16 -27.56 -10.89
C GLY A 434 3.17 -26.69 -10.08
N TYR A 435 3.64 -25.79 -9.22
CA TYR A 435 2.75 -24.87 -8.50
C TYR A 435 1.85 -24.03 -9.42
N CYS A 436 2.39 -23.47 -10.50
CA CYS A 436 1.64 -22.68 -11.47
C CYS A 436 0.54 -23.46 -12.23
N PHE A 437 0.64 -24.79 -12.38
CA PHE A 437 -0.31 -25.61 -13.17
C PHE A 437 -1.11 -26.62 -12.36
N SER A 438 -0.56 -27.12 -11.25
CA SER A 438 -1.08 -28.27 -10.49
C SER A 438 -1.25 -27.97 -9.01
N SER A 439 -0.25 -27.34 -8.40
CA SER A 439 0.01 -27.58 -6.99
C SER A 439 -0.43 -26.46 -6.04
N PHE A 440 -0.75 -25.25 -6.53
CA PHE A 440 -1.47 -24.28 -5.67
C PHE A 440 -2.87 -24.77 -5.34
N TYR A 441 -3.49 -25.55 -6.23
CA TYR A 441 -4.84 -26.06 -6.04
C TYR A 441 -4.93 -27.21 -5.03
N ASN A 442 -3.83 -27.90 -4.71
CA ASN A 442 -3.80 -28.86 -3.61
C ASN A 442 -3.85 -28.17 -2.23
N LYS A 443 -3.47 -26.90 -2.15
CA LYS A 443 -3.56 -26.10 -0.92
C LYS A 443 -4.92 -25.40 -0.86
N LYS A 444 -5.84 -25.96 -0.07
CA LYS A 444 -7.23 -25.47 0.06
C LYS A 444 -7.33 -23.96 0.20
N LEU A 445 -6.70 -23.37 1.22
CA LEU A 445 -6.73 -21.91 1.44
C LEU A 445 -6.28 -21.13 0.18
N ILE A 446 -5.16 -21.51 -0.44
CA ILE A 446 -4.64 -20.83 -1.63
C ILE A 446 -5.62 -20.91 -2.80
N ARG A 447 -6.22 -22.08 -3.01
CA ARG A 447 -7.25 -22.28 -4.03
C ARG A 447 -8.44 -21.35 -3.81
N TYR A 448 -8.91 -21.20 -2.57
CA TYR A 448 -9.97 -20.25 -2.24
C TYR A 448 -9.54 -18.81 -2.55
N LEU A 449 -8.37 -18.40 -2.08
CA LEU A 449 -7.87 -17.05 -2.29
C LEU A 449 -7.69 -16.70 -3.77
N ILE A 450 -7.24 -17.63 -4.63
CA ILE A 450 -7.17 -17.44 -6.10
C ILE A 450 -8.56 -17.15 -6.68
N PHE A 451 -9.57 -17.91 -6.24
CA PHE A 451 -10.93 -17.70 -6.73
C PHE A 451 -11.59 -16.46 -6.16
N PHE A 452 -11.28 -16.06 -4.91
CA PHE A 452 -11.67 -14.75 -4.37
C PHE A 452 -11.02 -13.60 -5.14
N GLU A 453 -9.72 -13.65 -5.40
CA GLU A 453 -9.02 -12.64 -6.23
C GLU A 453 -9.71 -12.47 -7.58
N ARG A 454 -10.02 -13.59 -8.25
CA ARG A 454 -10.76 -13.59 -9.50
C ARG A 454 -12.17 -12.97 -9.36
N LEU A 455 -12.90 -13.27 -8.29
CA LEU A 455 -14.23 -12.67 -8.06
C LEU A 455 -14.14 -11.17 -7.78
N PHE A 456 -13.19 -10.71 -6.96
CA PHE A 456 -12.99 -9.28 -6.73
C PHE A 456 -12.57 -8.53 -7.98
N MET A 457 -11.70 -9.12 -8.81
CA MET A 457 -11.35 -8.55 -10.11
C MET A 457 -12.60 -8.36 -10.99
N ARG A 458 -13.47 -9.38 -11.08
CA ARG A 458 -14.75 -9.28 -11.81
C ARG A 458 -15.70 -8.27 -11.19
N PHE A 459 -15.80 -8.25 -9.86
CA PHE A 459 -16.61 -7.32 -9.09
C PHE A 459 -16.20 -5.88 -9.42
N TYR A 460 -14.94 -5.53 -9.16
CA TYR A 460 -14.45 -4.17 -9.38
C TYR A 460 -14.56 -3.76 -10.84
N ASN A 461 -14.35 -4.67 -11.79
CA ASN A 461 -14.55 -4.38 -13.21
C ASN A 461 -15.97 -3.89 -13.57
N ARG A 462 -16.99 -4.19 -12.75
CA ARG A 462 -18.36 -3.66 -12.91
C ARG A 462 -18.69 -2.58 -11.91
N TYR A 463 -18.21 -2.70 -10.68
CA TYR A 463 -18.49 -1.76 -9.61
C TYR A 463 -17.92 -0.37 -9.88
N VAL A 464 -16.77 -0.26 -10.55
CA VAL A 464 -16.13 1.04 -10.83
C VAL A 464 -16.85 1.91 -11.87
N ILE A 465 -17.87 1.38 -12.55
CA ILE A 465 -18.67 2.15 -13.53
C ILE A 465 -20.04 2.55 -13.00
N LEU A 466 -20.39 2.11 -11.80
CA LEU A 466 -21.66 2.42 -11.15
C LEU A 466 -21.69 3.85 -10.59
N SER A 467 -22.87 4.46 -10.58
CA SER A 467 -23.14 5.65 -9.78
C SER A 467 -23.07 5.35 -8.28
N ASP A 468 -22.85 6.37 -7.45
CA ASP A 468 -22.75 6.20 -6.00
C ASP A 468 -24.00 5.53 -5.40
N LYS A 469 -25.20 5.88 -5.89
CA LYS A 469 -26.46 5.27 -5.45
C LYS A 469 -26.55 3.79 -5.81
N GLU A 470 -26.02 3.38 -6.96
CA GLU A 470 -26.00 1.97 -7.36
C GLU A 470 -24.97 1.18 -6.55
N LYS A 471 -23.82 1.79 -6.22
CA LYS A 471 -22.78 1.18 -5.38
C LYS A 471 -23.30 0.83 -3.99
N GLU A 472 -24.10 1.71 -3.38
CA GLU A 472 -24.68 1.49 -2.04
C GLU A 472 -25.43 0.16 -1.94
N ILE A 473 -26.12 -0.27 -3.00
CA ILE A 473 -26.85 -1.55 -3.03
C ILE A 473 -25.90 -2.73 -2.83
N TYR A 474 -24.76 -2.72 -3.53
CA TYR A 474 -23.79 -3.81 -3.46
C TYR A 474 -22.93 -3.76 -2.19
N GLU A 475 -22.65 -2.55 -1.68
CA GLU A 475 -21.96 -2.35 -0.41
C GLU A 475 -22.74 -2.95 0.76
N LEU A 476 -24.07 -2.80 0.77
CA LEU A 476 -24.95 -3.38 1.80
C LEU A 476 -24.97 -4.91 1.76
N GLU A 477 -24.84 -5.51 0.57
CA GLU A 477 -24.80 -6.98 0.42
C GLU A 477 -23.47 -7.58 0.85
N LEU A 478 -22.39 -6.78 0.86
CA LEU A 478 -21.01 -7.21 1.12
C LEU A 478 -20.37 -6.43 2.30
N PRO A 479 -20.99 -6.46 3.51
CA PRO A 479 -20.60 -5.59 4.63
C PRO A 479 -19.21 -5.92 5.21
N ASN A 480 -18.70 -7.13 4.96
CA ASN A 480 -17.38 -7.55 5.42
C ASN A 480 -16.24 -6.91 4.61
N TYR A 481 -16.52 -6.41 3.41
CA TYR A 481 -15.50 -5.93 2.47
C TYR A 481 -15.50 -4.40 2.41
N ASN A 482 -14.30 -3.83 2.32
CA ASN A 482 -14.14 -2.40 2.12
C ASN A 482 -14.23 -2.08 0.62
N LEU A 483 -15.46 -1.94 0.13
CA LEU A 483 -15.73 -1.79 -1.31
C LEU A 483 -15.70 -0.35 -1.81
N LYS A 484 -15.88 0.63 -0.91
CA LYS A 484 -16.14 2.03 -1.25
C LYS A 484 -15.13 2.60 -2.22
N ASN A 485 -15.63 3.05 -3.37
CA ASN A 485 -14.78 3.67 -4.36
C ASN A 485 -15.47 4.74 -5.20
N LYS A 486 -14.81 5.89 -5.40
CA LYS A 486 -15.37 7.08 -6.06
C LYS A 486 -15.19 7.10 -7.58
N TYR A 487 -14.89 5.97 -8.22
CA TYR A 487 -14.64 6.00 -9.66
C TYR A 487 -15.92 6.13 -10.46
N VAL A 488 -15.92 7.14 -11.33
CA VAL A 488 -16.51 7.16 -12.67
C VAL A 488 -15.64 8.15 -13.44
N THR A 489 -14.84 7.68 -14.40
CA THR A 489 -13.98 8.61 -15.17
C THR A 489 -14.75 9.12 -16.39
N LEU A 490 -15.19 10.37 -16.34
CA LEU A 490 -15.56 11.15 -17.52
C LEU A 490 -14.24 11.65 -18.14
N ILE A 491 -13.87 11.18 -19.34
CA ILE A 491 -12.74 11.74 -20.09
C ILE A 491 -13.28 12.30 -21.40
N GLU A 492 -13.22 13.63 -21.53
CA GLU A 492 -13.34 14.33 -22.81
C GLU A 492 -12.08 14.08 -23.62
N GLU A 493 -12.21 13.66 -24.88
CA GLU A 493 -11.20 14.05 -25.87
C GLU A 493 -11.78 14.15 -27.29
N ASP A 494 -11.85 15.41 -27.72
CA ASP A 494 -11.65 15.96 -29.07
C ASP A 494 -11.75 14.96 -30.24
N MET A 495 -12.97 14.80 -30.75
CA MET A 495 -13.41 15.37 -32.03
C MET A 495 -14.95 15.25 -32.03
N PHE A 496 -15.70 16.35 -32.23
CA PHE A 496 -17.17 16.38 -32.43
C PHE A 496 -18.10 16.52 -31.19
N ASP A 497 -17.72 17.17 -30.10
CA ASP A 497 -18.66 17.61 -29.02
C ASP A 497 -19.48 16.48 -28.29
N GLU A 498 -19.02 15.22 -28.27
CA GLU A 498 -19.71 14.12 -27.57
C GLU A 498 -18.99 13.67 -26.30
N PHE A 499 -19.69 13.68 -25.16
CA PHE A 499 -19.21 13.13 -23.89
C PHE A 499 -19.25 11.59 -23.90
N LYS A 500 -18.10 10.94 -23.64
CA LYS A 500 -18.00 9.47 -23.60
C LYS A 500 -17.36 8.99 -22.30
N LEU A 501 -17.99 8.03 -21.64
CA LEU A 501 -17.45 7.39 -20.44
C LEU A 501 -16.35 6.39 -20.82
N MET A 502 -15.22 6.46 -20.11
CA MET A 502 -14.12 5.50 -20.26
C MET A 502 -13.95 4.63 -19.01
N HIS A 503 -13.43 3.43 -19.23
CA HIS A 503 -13.20 2.44 -18.20
C HIS A 503 -12.00 2.86 -17.35
N PRO A 504 -12.09 2.82 -16.00
CA PRO A 504 -10.99 3.28 -15.12
C PRO A 504 -9.64 2.58 -15.34
N PHE A 505 -9.64 1.36 -15.89
CA PHE A 505 -8.42 0.65 -16.33
C PHE A 505 -7.71 1.27 -17.55
N THR A 506 -8.10 2.44 -18.05
CA THR A 506 -7.26 3.17 -19.01
C THR A 506 -6.12 3.91 -18.30
N THR A 507 -6.32 4.35 -17.06
CA THR A 507 -5.33 5.09 -16.28
C THR A 507 -4.45 4.17 -15.42
N LYS A 508 -3.20 4.55 -15.16
CA LYS A 508 -2.28 3.74 -14.35
C LYS A 508 -2.62 3.78 -12.86
N ASP A 509 -3.06 4.93 -12.36
CA ASP A 509 -3.31 5.13 -10.93
C ASP A 509 -4.58 4.42 -10.46
N GLN A 510 -5.64 4.46 -11.27
CA GLN A 510 -6.88 3.75 -10.93
C GLN A 510 -6.69 2.23 -10.96
N LYS A 511 -5.83 1.70 -11.84
CA LYS A 511 -5.43 0.27 -11.80
C LYS A 511 -4.80 -0.12 -10.47
N GLU A 512 -3.84 0.68 -10.01
CA GLU A 512 -3.13 0.40 -8.75
C GLU A 512 -4.08 0.51 -7.56
N LEU A 513 -4.97 1.50 -7.55
CA LEU A 513 -5.92 1.66 -6.45
C LEU A 513 -6.97 0.53 -6.42
N ILE A 514 -7.48 0.08 -7.57
CA ILE A 514 -8.35 -1.10 -7.66
C ILE A 514 -7.60 -2.35 -7.17
N ARG A 515 -6.34 -2.51 -7.57
CA ARG A 515 -5.50 -3.62 -7.11
C ARG A 515 -5.35 -3.60 -5.60
N ILE A 516 -5.02 -2.46 -4.99
CA ILE A 516 -4.91 -2.29 -3.54
C ILE A 516 -6.20 -2.72 -2.84
N ASN A 517 -7.37 -2.34 -3.36
CA ASN A 517 -8.65 -2.74 -2.77
C ASN A 517 -8.91 -4.25 -2.87
N ILE A 518 -8.58 -4.87 -4.01
CA ILE A 518 -8.62 -6.33 -4.14
C ILE A 518 -7.74 -6.97 -3.06
N LEU A 519 -6.53 -6.43 -2.85
CA LEU A 519 -5.60 -6.97 -1.85
C LEU A 519 -6.14 -6.85 -0.43
N ASN A 520 -6.74 -5.71 -0.11
CA ASN A 520 -7.33 -5.47 1.20
C ASN A 520 -8.45 -6.47 1.47
N ASN A 521 -9.32 -6.71 0.49
CA ASN A 521 -10.41 -7.65 0.65
C ASN A 521 -9.95 -9.11 0.67
N ILE A 522 -8.88 -9.47 -0.05
CA ILE A 522 -8.24 -10.79 0.10
C ILE A 522 -7.68 -10.96 1.51
N GLN A 523 -7.05 -9.92 2.07
CA GLN A 523 -6.58 -9.95 3.46
C GLN A 523 -7.75 -10.15 4.42
N THR A 524 -8.87 -9.46 4.22
CA THR A 524 -10.08 -9.68 5.02
C THR A 524 -10.57 -11.13 4.96
N VAL A 525 -10.52 -11.79 3.80
CA VAL A 525 -10.84 -13.23 3.69
C VAL A 525 -9.89 -14.08 4.55
N ILE A 526 -8.58 -13.77 4.55
CA ILE A 526 -7.61 -14.47 5.39
C ILE A 526 -7.94 -14.24 6.87
N ASP A 527 -8.16 -13.00 7.29
CA ASP A 527 -8.39 -12.65 8.69
C ASP A 527 -9.69 -13.27 9.24
N LEU A 528 -10.71 -13.41 8.39
CA LEU A 528 -11.99 -14.01 8.77
C LEU A 528 -11.94 -15.53 8.86
N PHE A 529 -11.18 -16.20 7.98
CA PHE A 529 -11.30 -17.66 7.79
C PHE A 529 -10.01 -18.44 8.07
N TYR A 530 -8.90 -17.77 8.36
CA TYR A 530 -7.63 -18.38 8.74
C TYR A 530 -7.15 -17.88 10.09
N ILE A 531 -7.63 -18.52 11.16
CA ILE A 531 -7.41 -18.11 12.55
C ILE A 531 -6.54 -19.15 13.25
N ASP A 532 -5.48 -18.72 13.94
CA ASP A 532 -4.56 -19.58 14.71
C ASP A 532 -4.03 -20.80 13.93
N GLY A 533 -3.74 -20.60 12.64
CA GLY A 533 -3.20 -21.64 11.77
C GLY A 533 -4.23 -22.60 11.19
N LYS A 534 -5.52 -22.41 11.49
CA LYS A 534 -6.63 -23.28 11.02
C LYS A 534 -7.47 -22.56 9.98
N PHE A 535 -7.77 -23.27 8.89
CA PHE A 535 -8.64 -22.78 7.82
C PHE A 535 -10.07 -23.30 8.00
N ASP A 536 -11.03 -22.40 8.18
CA ASP A 536 -12.47 -22.70 8.20
C ASP A 536 -13.02 -22.73 6.76
N GLU A 537 -12.88 -23.90 6.12
CA GLU A 537 -13.25 -24.10 4.71
C GLU A 537 -14.75 -23.93 4.45
N ASP A 538 -15.61 -24.32 5.40
CA ASP A 538 -17.06 -24.29 5.21
C ASP A 538 -17.60 -22.86 5.28
N SER A 539 -17.23 -22.09 6.31
CA SER A 539 -17.61 -20.67 6.39
C SER A 539 -17.03 -19.86 5.23
N CYS A 540 -15.77 -20.15 4.84
CA CYS A 540 -15.13 -19.50 3.70
C CYS A 540 -15.86 -19.81 2.38
N TYR A 541 -16.43 -21.02 2.24
CA TYR A 541 -17.20 -21.41 1.07
C TYR A 541 -18.53 -20.69 0.97
N GLU A 542 -19.25 -20.55 2.09
CA GLU A 542 -20.49 -19.78 2.12
C GLU A 542 -20.24 -18.31 1.75
N GLU A 543 -19.16 -17.73 2.27
CA GLU A 543 -18.77 -16.37 1.91
C GLU A 543 -18.36 -16.25 0.42
N TYR A 544 -17.68 -17.27 -0.12
CA TYR A 544 -17.36 -17.34 -1.55
C TYR A 544 -18.62 -17.38 -2.42
N LEU A 545 -19.62 -18.20 -2.05
CA LEU A 545 -20.90 -18.29 -2.77
C LEU A 545 -21.66 -16.96 -2.72
N LYS A 546 -21.64 -16.29 -1.56
CA LYS A 546 -22.22 -14.96 -1.39
C LYS A 546 -21.58 -13.95 -2.34
N LEU A 547 -20.25 -13.83 -2.32
CA LEU A 547 -19.53 -12.93 -3.23
C LEU A 547 -19.79 -13.29 -4.70
N LYS A 548 -19.78 -14.58 -5.05
CA LYS A 548 -20.05 -15.06 -6.41
C LYS A 548 -21.44 -14.62 -6.89
N SER A 549 -22.45 -14.77 -6.04
CA SER A 549 -23.83 -14.35 -6.36
C SER A 549 -23.92 -12.85 -6.59
N VAL A 550 -23.27 -12.04 -5.75
CA VAL A 550 -23.21 -10.58 -5.91
C VAL A 550 -22.50 -10.18 -7.20
N VAL A 551 -21.40 -10.86 -7.53
CA VAL A 551 -20.65 -10.64 -8.78
C VAL A 551 -21.50 -10.96 -10.02
N GLU A 552 -22.23 -12.07 -10.01
CA GLU A 552 -23.13 -12.42 -11.12
C GLU A 552 -24.28 -11.41 -11.25
N LYS A 553 -24.81 -10.93 -10.13
CA LYS A 553 -25.84 -9.89 -10.09
C LYS A 553 -25.35 -8.56 -10.66
N ILE A 554 -24.19 -8.06 -10.23
CA ILE A 554 -23.64 -6.79 -10.74
C ILE A 554 -23.31 -6.89 -12.23
N GLU A 555 -22.73 -8.00 -12.69
CA GLU A 555 -22.45 -8.21 -14.10
C GLU A 555 -23.72 -8.17 -14.96
N ASN A 556 -24.79 -8.83 -14.52
CA ASN A 556 -26.07 -8.83 -15.25
C ASN A 556 -26.71 -7.43 -15.28
N ASN A 557 -26.69 -6.72 -14.17
CA ASN A 557 -27.33 -5.40 -14.05
C ASN A 557 -26.59 -4.31 -14.85
N THR A 558 -25.28 -4.47 -15.07
CA THR A 558 -24.42 -3.45 -15.67
C THR A 558 -23.99 -3.77 -17.10
N GLU A 559 -24.42 -4.90 -17.68
CA GLU A 559 -23.84 -5.39 -18.94
C GLU A 559 -23.94 -4.39 -20.10
N LEU A 560 -25.10 -3.75 -20.29
CA LEU A 560 -25.28 -2.76 -21.36
C LEU A 560 -24.39 -1.53 -21.17
N GLN A 561 -24.40 -0.96 -19.97
CA GLN A 561 -23.57 0.19 -19.60
C GLN A 561 -22.08 -0.15 -19.73
N TYR A 562 -21.68 -1.33 -19.29
CA TYR A 562 -20.30 -1.81 -19.39
C TYR A 562 -19.85 -1.94 -20.83
N GLN A 563 -20.68 -2.50 -21.73
CA GLN A 563 -20.32 -2.66 -23.14
C GLN A 563 -20.09 -1.31 -23.82
N GLU A 564 -20.92 -0.31 -23.53
CA GLU A 564 -20.75 1.06 -24.04
C GLU A 564 -19.42 1.67 -23.58
N ILE A 565 -19.14 1.61 -22.28
CA ILE A 565 -17.90 2.13 -21.69
C ILE A 565 -16.67 1.38 -22.23
N PHE A 566 -16.77 0.07 -22.37
CA PHE A 566 -15.69 -0.78 -22.86
C PHE A 566 -15.32 -0.44 -24.30
N LEU A 567 -16.29 -0.23 -25.19
CA LEU A 567 -16.06 0.17 -26.58
C LEU A 567 -15.29 1.50 -26.68
N ASN A 568 -15.60 2.45 -25.80
CA ASN A 568 -14.86 3.72 -25.72
C ASN A 568 -13.41 3.53 -25.22
N SER A 569 -13.14 2.43 -24.52
CA SER A 569 -11.88 2.20 -23.80
C SER A 569 -10.95 1.19 -24.46
N GLU A 570 -11.45 0.38 -25.39
CA GLU A 570 -10.79 -0.82 -25.92
C GLU A 570 -9.36 -0.54 -26.41
N ARG A 571 -9.15 0.60 -27.08
CA ARG A 571 -7.83 0.99 -27.61
C ARG A 571 -6.82 1.42 -26.54
N TYR A 572 -7.29 1.80 -25.36
CA TYR A 572 -6.49 2.34 -24.26
C TYR A 572 -6.24 1.32 -23.14
N LEU A 573 -7.02 0.23 -23.13
CA LEU A 573 -6.82 -0.88 -22.20
C LEU A 573 -5.53 -1.64 -22.54
N GLN A 574 -4.66 -1.82 -21.56
CA GLN A 574 -3.47 -2.65 -21.75
C GLN A 574 -3.89 -4.09 -22.03
N ILE A 575 -3.16 -4.77 -22.95
CA ILE A 575 -3.39 -6.18 -23.35
C ILE A 575 -3.54 -7.12 -22.15
N ILE A 576 -2.86 -6.80 -21.04
CA ILE A 576 -2.87 -7.54 -19.78
C ILE A 576 -4.28 -7.59 -19.12
N TYR A 577 -5.14 -6.61 -19.39
CA TYR A 577 -6.50 -6.62 -18.82
C TYR A 577 -7.49 -7.39 -19.69
N GLY A 578 -7.13 -7.74 -20.94
CA GLY A 578 -7.94 -8.54 -21.86
C GLY A 578 -8.51 -9.83 -21.25
N CYS A 579 -7.71 -10.51 -20.43
CA CYS A 579 -8.11 -11.75 -19.76
C CYS A 579 -9.00 -11.53 -18.53
N LEU A 580 -8.98 -10.34 -17.92
CA LEU A 580 -9.88 -10.00 -16.80
C LEU A 580 -11.33 -9.88 -17.24
N PHE A 581 -11.54 -9.61 -18.53
CA PHE A 581 -12.86 -9.48 -19.14
C PHE A 581 -13.49 -10.83 -19.51
N ASN A 582 -12.70 -11.92 -19.50
CA ASN A 582 -13.21 -13.23 -19.85
C ASN A 582 -13.58 -14.01 -18.59
N LYS A 583 -14.89 -14.15 -18.34
CA LYS A 583 -15.44 -14.93 -17.21
C LYS A 583 -14.94 -16.37 -17.20
N SER A 584 -14.55 -16.92 -18.34
CA SER A 584 -14.02 -18.28 -18.45
C SER A 584 -12.51 -18.36 -18.29
N CYS A 585 -11.80 -17.24 -18.16
CA CYS A 585 -10.34 -17.26 -18.09
C CYS A 585 -9.81 -17.55 -16.68
N ASP A 586 -8.85 -18.46 -16.61
CA ASP A 586 -7.97 -18.66 -15.47
C ASP A 586 -6.73 -17.76 -15.65
N ILE A 587 -6.75 -16.60 -14.98
CA ILE A 587 -5.73 -15.55 -15.09
C ILE A 587 -4.36 -16.09 -14.70
N GLN A 588 -4.28 -16.82 -13.59
CA GLN A 588 -3.02 -17.37 -13.09
C GLN A 588 -2.40 -18.32 -14.12
N LEU A 589 -3.23 -19.19 -14.72
CA LEU A 589 -2.82 -20.13 -15.76
C LEU A 589 -2.47 -19.42 -17.08
N GLN A 590 -3.22 -18.39 -17.46
CA GLN A 590 -2.98 -17.56 -18.63
C GLN A 590 -1.58 -16.93 -18.58
N TYR A 591 -1.23 -16.29 -17.46
CA TYR A 591 0.06 -15.62 -17.33
C TYR A 591 1.22 -16.59 -17.19
N SER A 592 1.06 -17.63 -16.38
CA SER A 592 2.10 -18.65 -16.20
C SER A 592 2.39 -19.40 -17.50
N GLY A 593 1.34 -19.77 -18.24
CA GLY A 593 1.47 -20.35 -19.59
C GLY A 593 2.18 -19.40 -20.55
N GLY A 594 1.79 -18.12 -20.57
CA GLY A 594 2.45 -17.11 -21.40
C GLY A 594 3.93 -16.88 -21.05
N VAL A 595 4.34 -17.10 -19.80
CA VAL A 595 5.76 -17.09 -19.40
C VAL A 595 6.49 -18.31 -19.97
N LEU A 596 5.92 -19.51 -19.87
CA LEU A 596 6.55 -20.73 -20.35
C LEU A 596 6.65 -20.83 -21.87
N ILE A 597 5.62 -20.40 -22.60
CA ILE A 597 5.65 -20.37 -24.06
C ILE A 597 6.73 -19.45 -24.62
N ARG A 598 7.06 -18.37 -23.89
CA ARG A 598 8.17 -17.49 -24.26
C ARG A 598 9.55 -18.10 -23.89
N ASN A 599 9.57 -19.21 -23.17
CA ASN A 599 10.77 -19.91 -22.68
C ASN A 599 10.59 -21.44 -22.81
N LYS A 600 10.27 -21.92 -24.01
CA LYS A 600 9.82 -23.30 -24.29
C LYS A 600 10.77 -24.39 -23.78
N HIS A 601 12.08 -24.12 -23.77
CA HIS A 601 13.09 -25.05 -23.27
C HIS A 601 12.87 -25.46 -21.81
N ILE A 602 12.20 -24.62 -21.02
CA ILE A 602 11.89 -24.86 -19.61
C ILE A 602 10.78 -25.91 -19.44
N LEU A 603 9.89 -26.08 -20.41
CA LEU A 603 8.80 -27.08 -20.33
C LEU A 603 9.34 -28.51 -20.18
N GLN A 604 10.56 -28.76 -20.64
CA GLN A 604 11.21 -30.07 -20.51
C GLN A 604 11.49 -30.45 -19.04
N LEU A 605 11.66 -29.45 -18.15
CA LEU A 605 11.88 -29.64 -16.72
C LEU A 605 10.63 -30.12 -15.97
N MET A 606 9.45 -30.06 -16.59
CA MET A 606 8.22 -30.51 -15.94
C MET A 606 8.28 -32.00 -15.57
N SER A 607 7.84 -32.30 -14.35
CA SER A 607 7.66 -33.67 -13.86
C SER A 607 6.65 -34.45 -14.72
N SER A 608 6.70 -35.78 -14.65
CA SER A 608 5.74 -36.64 -15.38
C SER A 608 4.31 -36.45 -14.86
N GLU A 609 4.17 -36.20 -13.56
CA GLU A 609 2.91 -35.91 -12.89
C GLU A 609 2.31 -34.58 -13.40
N ASP A 610 3.12 -33.52 -13.46
CA ASP A 610 2.66 -32.21 -13.95
C ASP A 610 2.34 -32.23 -15.45
N LYS A 611 3.06 -33.03 -16.25
CA LYS A 611 2.75 -33.25 -17.68
C LYS A 611 1.40 -33.94 -17.86
N SER A 612 1.15 -35.00 -17.09
CA SER A 612 -0.16 -35.67 -17.10
C SER A 612 -1.28 -34.70 -16.74
N LEU A 613 -1.02 -33.81 -15.79
CA LEU A 613 -2.00 -32.81 -15.41
C LEU A 613 -2.21 -31.72 -16.46
N LEU A 614 -1.14 -31.27 -17.10
CA LEU A 614 -1.23 -30.33 -18.19
C LEU A 614 -2.01 -30.92 -19.37
N GLU A 615 -1.90 -32.24 -19.62
CA GLU A 615 -2.75 -32.92 -20.61
C GLU A 615 -4.23 -32.83 -20.22
N ILE A 616 -4.57 -33.13 -18.96
CA ILE A 616 -5.93 -33.00 -18.42
C ILE A 616 -6.44 -31.56 -18.60
N LEU A 617 -5.63 -30.57 -18.26
CA LEU A 617 -5.93 -29.16 -18.49
C LEU A 617 -6.17 -28.86 -19.94
N GLY A 618 -5.34 -29.38 -20.85
CA GLY A 618 -5.51 -29.18 -22.27
C GLY A 618 -6.85 -29.72 -22.77
N LYS A 619 -7.30 -30.88 -22.26
CA LYS A 619 -8.61 -31.46 -22.58
C LYS A 619 -9.78 -30.60 -22.09
N ILE A 620 -9.69 -30.07 -20.86
CA ILE A 620 -10.66 -29.11 -20.32
C ILE A 620 -10.64 -27.82 -21.16
N ASN A 621 -9.45 -27.30 -21.42
CA ASN A 621 -9.23 -26.06 -22.14
C ASN A 621 -9.73 -26.12 -23.59
N TYR A 622 -9.69 -27.31 -24.22
CA TYR A 622 -10.10 -27.53 -25.62
C TYR A 622 -11.49 -26.98 -25.93
N ASN A 623 -12.44 -27.16 -25.00
CA ASN A 623 -13.83 -26.69 -25.17
C ASN A 623 -14.10 -25.34 -24.49
N HIS A 624 -13.38 -25.04 -23.40
CA HIS A 624 -13.75 -23.93 -22.53
C HIS A 624 -12.83 -22.71 -22.62
N ARG A 625 -11.66 -22.86 -23.26
CA ARG A 625 -10.67 -21.79 -23.49
C ARG A 625 -10.35 -20.99 -22.22
N ILE A 626 -10.10 -21.70 -21.13
CA ILE A 626 -9.71 -21.14 -19.84
C ILE A 626 -8.34 -20.42 -19.89
N SER A 627 -7.45 -20.83 -20.79
CA SER A 627 -6.19 -20.15 -21.09
C SER A 627 -5.82 -20.34 -22.56
N SER A 628 -5.40 -19.28 -23.24
CA SER A 628 -4.97 -19.37 -24.64
C SER A 628 -3.64 -20.11 -24.80
N PHE A 629 -2.77 -20.07 -23.77
CA PHE A 629 -1.41 -20.60 -23.85
C PHE A 629 -1.29 -22.09 -23.50
N ILE A 630 -2.34 -22.69 -22.93
CA ILE A 630 -2.31 -24.12 -22.56
C ILE A 630 -2.14 -25.01 -23.78
N PHE A 631 -2.78 -24.70 -24.90
CA PHE A 631 -2.65 -25.47 -26.13
C PHE A 631 -1.21 -25.49 -26.63
N GLU A 632 -0.57 -24.31 -26.64
CA GLU A 632 0.82 -24.19 -27.04
C GLU A 632 1.74 -24.99 -26.12
N CYS A 633 1.43 -25.05 -24.81
CA CYS A 633 2.26 -25.81 -23.86
C CYS A 633 2.11 -27.31 -24.11
N CYS A 634 0.87 -27.76 -24.36
CA CYS A 634 0.60 -29.16 -24.67
C CYS A 634 1.21 -29.58 -26.01
N ASP A 635 1.12 -28.74 -27.04
CA ASP A 635 1.71 -28.99 -28.35
C ASP A 635 3.24 -29.12 -28.24
N GLU A 636 3.90 -28.20 -27.53
CA GLU A 636 5.36 -28.23 -27.32
C GLU A 636 5.82 -29.51 -26.58
N LEU A 637 4.98 -30.04 -25.70
CA LEU A 637 5.23 -31.26 -24.94
C LEU A 637 4.71 -32.55 -25.63
N ASN A 638 4.09 -32.44 -26.81
CA ASN A 638 3.44 -33.54 -27.52
C ASN A 638 2.39 -34.30 -26.66
N LEU A 639 1.61 -33.57 -25.86
CA LEU A 639 0.56 -34.15 -25.00
C LEU A 639 -0.73 -34.42 -25.78
N ASN A 640 -1.48 -35.45 -25.39
CA ASN A 640 -2.72 -35.81 -26.07
C ASN A 640 -3.94 -35.09 -25.46
N TYR A 641 -4.13 -33.82 -25.82
CA TYR A 641 -5.16 -32.97 -25.19
C TYR A 641 -6.41 -32.72 -26.04
N LYS A 642 -6.43 -33.13 -27.31
CA LYS A 642 -7.54 -32.85 -28.25
C LYS A 642 -8.71 -33.84 -28.07
N GLN A 643 -9.16 -33.99 -26.83
CA GLN A 643 -10.25 -34.86 -26.45
C GLN A 643 -11.34 -34.04 -25.77
N ASN A 644 -12.60 -34.25 -26.17
CA ASN A 644 -13.73 -33.59 -25.55
C ASN A 644 -14.02 -34.19 -24.17
N ILE A 645 -13.88 -33.37 -23.14
CA ILE A 645 -14.36 -33.69 -21.80
C ILE A 645 -15.52 -32.73 -21.47
N PRO A 646 -16.76 -33.23 -21.35
CA PRO A 646 -17.88 -32.41 -20.91
C PRO A 646 -17.80 -32.21 -19.39
N ILE A 647 -17.41 -31.00 -18.97
CA ILE A 647 -17.53 -30.59 -17.56
C ILE A 647 -18.29 -29.28 -17.45
N ASN A 648 -19.07 -29.12 -16.38
CA ASN A 648 -19.56 -27.80 -16.01
C ASN A 648 -18.40 -27.02 -15.36
N VAL A 649 -17.66 -26.25 -16.16
CA VAL A 649 -16.48 -25.49 -15.69
C VAL A 649 -16.82 -24.54 -14.55
N ASN A 650 -18.01 -23.96 -14.51
CA ASN A 650 -18.41 -23.04 -13.44
C ASN A 650 -18.68 -23.74 -12.10
N GLU A 651 -19.22 -24.96 -12.13
CA GLU A 651 -19.54 -25.74 -10.92
C GLU A 651 -18.41 -26.65 -10.47
N LYS A 652 -17.56 -27.07 -11.41
CA LYS A 652 -16.49 -28.04 -11.18
C LYS A 652 -15.11 -27.38 -11.16
N TYR A 653 -14.74 -26.63 -12.20
CA TYR A 653 -13.39 -26.04 -12.29
C TYR A 653 -13.24 -24.78 -11.43
N PHE A 654 -14.11 -23.78 -11.60
CA PHE A 654 -14.13 -22.53 -10.83
C PHE A 654 -14.85 -22.68 -9.48
N ASN A 655 -14.75 -23.86 -8.86
CA ASN A 655 -15.31 -24.16 -7.55
C ASN A 655 -14.17 -24.45 -6.56
N PRO A 656 -13.96 -23.59 -5.55
CA PRO A 656 -12.90 -23.77 -4.56
C PRO A 656 -13.02 -25.04 -3.70
N LYS A 657 -14.19 -25.70 -3.61
CA LYS A 657 -14.30 -27.01 -2.94
C LYS A 657 -13.73 -28.15 -3.78
N ASN A 658 -13.73 -28.00 -5.09
CA ASN A 658 -13.22 -29.01 -6.00
C ASN A 658 -11.76 -28.74 -6.32
N ASN A 659 -10.96 -29.79 -6.35
CA ASN A 659 -9.68 -29.72 -7.03
C ASN A 659 -9.95 -29.94 -8.53
N PRO A 660 -9.80 -28.93 -9.41
CA PRO A 660 -10.15 -29.06 -10.83
C PRO A 660 -9.40 -30.20 -11.53
N TYR A 661 -8.29 -30.61 -10.95
CA TYR A 661 -7.32 -31.55 -11.48
C TYR A 661 -7.61 -33.00 -11.12
N THR A 662 -8.41 -33.25 -10.09
CA THR A 662 -8.86 -34.59 -9.69
C THR A 662 -10.24 -34.93 -10.24
N ILE A 663 -10.88 -34.02 -10.98
CA ILE A 663 -12.24 -34.20 -11.55
C ILE A 663 -12.30 -35.44 -12.47
N LEU A 664 -11.18 -35.84 -13.06
CA LEU A 664 -11.10 -36.97 -14.00
C LEU A 664 -10.74 -38.31 -13.36
N ASP A 665 -10.16 -38.32 -12.16
CA ASP A 665 -9.89 -39.58 -11.44
C ASP A 665 -11.20 -40.27 -11.00
N ASN A 666 -12.29 -39.49 -10.84
CA ASN A 666 -13.56 -40.00 -10.33
C ASN A 666 -14.64 -40.23 -11.41
N ASN A 667 -14.38 -39.94 -12.69
CA ASN A 667 -15.37 -40.04 -13.77
C ASN A 667 -14.90 -40.87 -14.98
N LEU A 668 -13.91 -41.75 -14.80
CA LEU A 668 -13.73 -42.91 -15.68
C LEU A 668 -14.50 -44.10 -15.10
N VAL A 669 -15.83 -44.05 -15.21
CA VAL A 669 -16.72 -45.22 -15.29
C VAL A 669 -17.68 -44.99 -16.44
#